data_AF-A0A8T5IG44-F1
#
_entry.id   AF-A0A8T5IG44-F1
#
_cell.length_a   1.000
_cell.length_b   1.000
_cell.length_c   1.000
_cell.angle_alpha   90.00
_cell.angle_beta   90.00
_cell.angle_gamma   90.00
#
_symmetry.space_group_name_H-M   'P 1'
#
loop_
_entity.id
_entity.type
_entity.pdbx_description
1 polymer ?
#
loop_
_entity_poly.entity_id
_entity_poly.type
_entity_poly.pdbx_seq_one_letter_code
_entity_poly.pdbx_strand_id
1 'polypeptide(L)'
;MESSDSDLRRFERLTPFKIREVLIVSSPFDHYVLEESGHLSELISQEYSELNLTQAPRFIHSPNAVDAIALLRERSIDLVITMLRIGTMKVHEFAQQVKSIQPGLRVVLLAYNTRELATLREGAGLDHTFVWHGDSRIILAICKLMEDERNVHHDVERGDVQVILLVEDSRRFYSSYLPILYRMLVKQTSRLMYEGANLLEKNLRLRARAKILLATNHEDAMLHIERYSKNIIGVFTDGEFPTKSGNRKSAGLDLVKEIRSRNPHMPILFQSKNSELAEPARALKTTFLHKESSTLRKRIQYFMEQHMSFGDFIFRDETGEEICRAEDLRQLRDQLIEVPIDCVGRHASRNHFSHWLRTRTEFGLAAAIRPKKLDDFEELEGVREFLLSSINDFLAANRKRQIRDYSAGLEKVGGFQKLGSGTLGGKGRGLAFFYSKMPDLGIAERFPEIDIVVPKSMVVATDVFEEFVERNDLGRFASDNHNDDEVRSAFLAGRFKEEHMAVLSKILEIVDWPLAVRSSSLLEDSLHQPFAGVYDTHFLPNDHPDDKVRKKQLADAVKLIFASTYSKKAKSYVAATPNSIEEERMAVVIQELVGSQHQGLFYPLISGVARSRNHYPVAPMKAEDGVAAIALGLGVTVASGDRCLRFSPAHPNRLLQLASTSSALEQSQRKFWALKTGIEQDIDSQSLTELMVSSDIAIAEEHGRLSQIASTYVAADDRVVDGIARPGARILSFHGPLKRDSFPLANILRHVLKTCENHLSCPVEIEFAVDIKENEGRSCFAMLQLRPLLTIGAQYEVEMSHLTSENLICQSSLSLGTGVIDNIKDIVYIHPQRLNRLKTRDLSEPIERINAKLSQQNRPYILIGPGRWGSSDPSLGIPVSWGQISGAKAIVEAAMDDIHVEPSQGTHFFQNIVSFNVGYLTITSADEDVDWQWLDSHDADYEEGPLRHISLDGDARVLLDSKAGKAVIEKPTQAAD
;
A
#
# COMPACT_ATOMS: atom_id res chain seq x y z
N MET A 1 -8.69 13.13 -16.33
CA MET A 1 -9.01 11.82 -15.72
C MET A 1 -8.37 11.78 -14.33
N GLU A 2 -9.08 12.21 -13.28
CA GLU A 2 -8.54 12.32 -11.90
C GLU A 2 -9.53 11.79 -10.82
N SER A 3 -10.57 11.03 -11.18
CA SER A 3 -11.85 11.13 -10.46
C SER A 3 -11.98 10.44 -9.08
N SER A 4 -11.30 9.33 -8.74
CA SER A 4 -11.55 8.65 -7.44
C SER A 4 -10.50 8.91 -6.35
N ASP A 5 -9.19 8.95 -6.69
CA ASP A 5 -8.14 9.27 -5.70
C ASP A 5 -8.16 10.77 -5.32
N SER A 6 -8.64 11.65 -6.22
CA SER A 6 -8.87 13.05 -5.87
C SER A 6 -10.01 13.20 -4.88
N ASP A 7 -11.08 12.42 -5.00
CA ASP A 7 -12.22 12.49 -4.09
C ASP A 7 -11.87 11.98 -2.69
N LEU A 8 -11.16 10.85 -2.56
CA LEU A 8 -10.74 10.35 -1.24
C LEU A 8 -9.77 11.30 -0.53
N ARG A 9 -8.79 11.87 -1.24
CA ARG A 9 -7.89 12.91 -0.69
C ARG A 9 -8.65 14.19 -0.31
N ARG A 10 -9.72 14.55 -1.05
CA ARG A 10 -10.62 15.64 -0.65
C ARG A 10 -11.36 15.29 0.63
N PHE A 11 -11.84 14.06 0.77
CA PHE A 11 -12.62 13.59 1.93
C PHE A 11 -11.82 13.56 3.24
N GLU A 12 -10.51 13.35 3.17
CA GLU A 12 -9.62 13.45 4.34
C GLU A 12 -9.73 14.80 5.04
N ARG A 13 -9.96 15.86 4.25
CA ARG A 13 -10.03 17.25 4.73
C ARG A 13 -11.44 17.68 5.12
N LEU A 14 -12.46 16.83 4.99
CA LEU A 14 -13.84 17.14 5.35
C LEU A 14 -14.13 16.88 6.83
N THR A 15 -15.15 17.58 7.35
CA THR A 15 -15.57 17.53 8.76
C THR A 15 -14.42 17.85 9.73
N PRO A 16 -13.77 19.03 9.60
CA PRO A 16 -12.64 19.43 10.44
C PRO A 16 -13.01 19.58 11.91
N PHE A 17 -14.25 19.98 12.21
CA PHE A 17 -14.77 20.03 13.58
C PHE A 17 -15.56 18.75 13.89
N LYS A 18 -15.22 18.10 15.00
CA LYS A 18 -15.98 16.99 15.58
C LYS A 18 -16.16 17.23 17.07
N ILE A 19 -17.34 16.90 17.57
CA ILE A 19 -17.64 16.98 19.00
C ILE A 19 -17.01 15.77 19.68
N ARG A 20 -16.14 16.03 20.67
CA ARG A 20 -15.44 15.00 21.45
C ARG A 20 -15.90 15.01 22.90
N GLU A 21 -16.15 16.18 23.47
CA GLU A 21 -16.55 16.33 24.87
C GLU A 21 -17.90 17.05 24.98
N VAL A 22 -18.90 16.37 25.54
CA VAL A 22 -20.26 16.90 25.75
C VAL A 22 -20.55 17.00 27.24
N LEU A 23 -20.85 18.21 27.71
CA LEU A 23 -21.28 18.46 29.08
C LEU A 23 -22.81 18.41 29.17
N ILE A 24 -23.34 17.41 29.89
CA ILE A 24 -24.77 17.29 30.22
C ILE A 24 -25.01 17.93 31.58
N VAL A 25 -25.82 18.98 31.62
CA VAL A 25 -26.18 19.70 32.86
C VAL A 25 -27.64 19.42 33.19
N SER A 26 -27.87 18.59 34.20
CA SER A 26 -29.21 18.17 34.60
C SER A 26 -29.23 17.72 36.04
N SER A 27 -30.39 17.80 36.70
CA SER A 27 -30.53 17.20 38.03
C SER A 27 -30.22 15.69 37.99
N PRO A 28 -29.80 15.06 39.10
CA PRO A 28 -29.56 13.62 39.16
C PRO A 28 -30.77 12.78 38.72
N PHE A 29 -31.99 13.26 39.01
CA PHE A 29 -33.22 12.59 38.58
C PHE A 29 -33.41 12.67 37.06
N ASP A 30 -33.24 13.84 36.47
CA ASP A 30 -33.38 14.01 35.02
C ASP A 30 -32.29 13.23 34.27
N HIS A 31 -31.07 13.17 34.83
CA HIS A 31 -30.00 12.34 34.31
C HIS A 31 -30.39 10.85 34.29
N TYR A 32 -30.93 10.34 35.40
CA TYR A 32 -31.41 8.96 35.49
C TYR A 32 -32.49 8.64 34.44
N VAL A 33 -33.40 9.59 34.17
CA VAL A 33 -34.44 9.43 33.14
C VAL A 33 -33.85 9.45 31.72
N LEU A 34 -32.77 10.20 31.49
CA LEU A 34 -32.03 10.15 30.22
C LEU A 34 -31.26 8.83 30.04
N GLU A 35 -30.85 8.19 31.14
CA GLU A 35 -29.97 7.02 31.12
C GLU A 35 -30.66 5.67 30.87
N GLU A 36 -32.00 5.59 30.79
CA GLU A 36 -32.78 4.34 30.60
C GLU A 36 -32.09 3.11 31.25
N SER A 37 -31.95 3.12 32.59
CA SER A 37 -31.28 2.07 33.38
C SER A 37 -29.74 2.15 33.51
N GLY A 38 -29.11 3.30 33.25
CA GLY A 38 -27.71 3.58 33.62
C GLY A 38 -26.68 3.43 32.49
N HIS A 39 -27.12 3.40 31.22
CA HIS A 39 -26.26 3.01 30.09
C HIS A 39 -26.26 4.03 28.94
N LEU A 40 -26.51 5.33 29.17
CA LEU A 40 -26.58 6.33 28.08
C LEU A 40 -25.31 6.35 27.22
N SER A 41 -24.14 6.35 27.86
CA SER A 41 -22.86 6.35 27.15
C SER A 41 -22.66 5.08 26.32
N GLU A 42 -23.13 3.93 26.82
CA GLU A 42 -23.06 2.66 26.11
C GLU A 42 -24.05 2.60 24.93
N LEU A 43 -25.29 3.06 25.11
CA LEU A 43 -26.30 3.14 24.05
C LEU A 43 -25.83 4.04 22.90
N ILE A 44 -25.24 5.19 23.22
CA ILE A 44 -24.68 6.08 22.20
C ILE A 44 -23.46 5.44 21.54
N SER A 45 -22.57 4.80 22.31
CA SER A 45 -21.41 4.09 21.75
C SER A 45 -21.83 2.96 20.82
N GLN A 46 -22.87 2.21 21.18
CA GLN A 46 -23.46 1.15 20.36
C GLN A 46 -24.06 1.73 19.08
N GLU A 47 -24.85 2.81 19.14
CA GLU A 47 -25.38 3.47 17.94
C GLU A 47 -24.26 3.99 17.03
N TYR A 48 -23.19 4.56 17.59
CA TYR A 48 -22.02 4.96 16.79
C TYR A 48 -21.34 3.74 16.12
N SER A 49 -21.22 2.62 16.83
CA SER A 49 -20.65 1.38 16.31
C SER A 49 -21.52 0.77 15.21
N GLU A 50 -22.84 0.63 15.43
CA GLU A 50 -23.81 0.13 14.45
C GLU A 50 -23.80 0.97 13.17
N LEU A 51 -23.67 2.29 13.32
CA LEU A 51 -23.58 3.24 12.21
C LEU A 51 -22.16 3.40 11.65
N ASN A 52 -21.17 2.63 12.15
CA ASN A 52 -19.77 2.67 11.73
C ASN A 52 -19.14 4.08 11.81
N LEU A 53 -19.52 4.86 12.80
CA LEU A 53 -18.98 6.19 13.05
C LEU A 53 -17.69 6.08 13.89
N THR A 54 -16.61 6.69 13.40
CA THR A 54 -15.25 6.61 14.00
C THR A 54 -15.14 6.75 15.52
N GLN A 55 -15.77 7.75 16.14
CA GLN A 55 -15.60 8.03 17.56
C GLN A 55 -16.87 8.64 18.15
N ALA A 56 -17.37 8.02 19.23
CA ALA A 56 -18.44 8.57 20.04
C ALA A 56 -17.88 9.67 20.96
N PRO A 57 -18.62 10.77 21.19
CA PRO A 57 -18.22 11.78 22.15
C PRO A 57 -18.27 11.21 23.57
N ARG A 58 -17.38 11.69 24.43
CA ARG A 58 -17.43 11.47 25.86
C ARG A 58 -18.51 12.38 26.46
N PHE A 59 -19.38 11.80 27.26
CA PHE A 59 -20.38 12.54 28.02
C PHE A 59 -19.90 12.75 29.45
N ILE A 60 -20.00 13.98 29.93
CA ILE A 60 -19.71 14.37 31.31
C ILE A 60 -21.01 14.89 31.90
N HIS A 61 -21.47 14.30 33.01
CA HIS A 61 -22.65 14.79 33.72
C HIS A 61 -22.24 15.79 34.81
N SER A 62 -23.01 16.87 34.92
CA SER A 62 -22.95 17.82 36.02
C SER A 62 -24.35 17.95 36.65
N PRO A 63 -24.48 17.80 37.98
CA PRO A 63 -25.77 17.81 38.67
C PRO A 63 -26.41 19.20 38.77
N ASN A 64 -25.66 20.28 38.56
CA ASN A 64 -26.15 21.66 38.66
C ASN A 64 -25.26 22.67 37.92
N ALA A 65 -25.76 23.88 37.72
CA ALA A 65 -25.07 24.94 36.98
C ALA A 65 -23.71 25.36 37.60
N VAL A 66 -23.59 25.33 38.93
CA VAL A 66 -22.36 25.77 39.63
C VAL A 66 -21.22 24.80 39.35
N ASP A 67 -21.48 23.51 39.48
CA ASP A 67 -20.53 22.45 39.14
C ASP A 67 -20.17 22.47 37.64
N ALA A 68 -21.16 22.68 36.76
CA ALA A 68 -20.94 22.80 35.32
C ALA A 68 -19.99 23.96 34.96
N ILE A 69 -20.12 25.11 35.63
CA ILE A 69 -19.22 26.25 35.46
C ILE A 69 -17.80 25.94 35.94
N ALA A 70 -17.64 25.19 37.02
CA ALA A 70 -16.32 24.76 37.48
C ALA A 70 -15.65 23.84 36.44
N LEU A 71 -16.38 22.85 35.94
CA LEU A 71 -15.90 21.93 34.89
C LEU A 71 -15.50 22.67 33.60
N LEU A 72 -16.26 23.69 33.19
CA LEU A 72 -15.95 24.50 32.02
C LEU A 72 -14.67 25.32 32.14
N ARG A 73 -14.20 25.60 33.36
CA ARG A 73 -12.92 26.30 33.60
C ARG A 73 -11.73 25.35 33.60
N GLU A 74 -11.96 24.08 33.91
CA GLU A 74 -10.92 23.04 34.02
C GLU A 74 -10.75 22.24 32.72
N ARG A 75 -11.78 22.16 31.88
CA ARG A 75 -11.81 21.29 30.70
C ARG A 75 -12.31 22.01 29.46
N SER A 76 -11.78 21.62 28.31
CA SER A 76 -12.31 22.03 27.00
C SER A 76 -13.58 21.24 26.67
N ILE A 77 -14.72 21.92 26.61
CA ILE A 77 -16.01 21.35 26.23
C ILE A 77 -16.38 21.80 24.82
N ASP A 78 -16.88 20.89 23.98
CA ASP A 78 -17.27 21.17 22.60
C ASP A 78 -18.76 21.52 22.46
N LEU A 79 -19.61 20.97 23.35
CA LEU A 79 -21.05 21.18 23.37
C LEU A 79 -21.61 21.07 24.80
N VAL A 80 -22.53 21.97 25.16
CA VAL A 80 -23.30 21.87 26.40
C VAL A 80 -24.74 21.51 26.09
N ILE A 81 -25.24 20.42 26.68
CA ILE A 81 -26.65 20.03 26.67
C ILE A 81 -27.20 20.23 28.08
N THR A 82 -28.08 21.20 28.27
CA THR A 82 -28.67 21.53 29.57
C THR A 82 -30.14 21.16 29.62
N MET A 83 -30.63 20.74 30.78
CA MET A 83 -32.06 20.65 31.09
C MET A 83 -32.55 21.90 31.81
N LEU A 84 -33.84 21.94 32.15
CA LEU A 84 -34.43 23.10 32.85
C LEU A 84 -34.10 23.17 34.33
N ARG A 85 -33.96 22.01 34.98
CA ARG A 85 -33.70 21.91 36.41
C ARG A 85 -32.19 21.73 36.64
N ILE A 86 -31.49 22.85 36.81
CA ILE A 86 -30.03 22.88 37.00
C ILE A 86 -29.62 23.51 38.34
N GLY A 87 -30.49 23.40 39.35
CA GLY A 87 -30.27 23.96 40.68
C GLY A 87 -30.90 25.35 40.85
N THR A 88 -30.15 26.28 41.45
CA THR A 88 -30.63 27.62 41.82
C THR A 88 -30.50 28.66 40.69
N MET A 89 -29.66 28.39 39.70
CA MET A 89 -29.43 29.29 38.56
C MET A 89 -30.46 29.06 37.46
N LYS A 90 -30.94 30.14 36.84
CA LYS A 90 -31.83 30.02 35.67
C LYS A 90 -31.02 29.63 34.43
N VAL A 91 -31.60 28.80 33.56
CA VAL A 91 -30.93 28.29 32.36
C VAL A 91 -30.35 29.38 31.45
N HIS A 92 -31.01 30.54 31.33
CA HIS A 92 -30.50 31.64 30.51
C HIS A 92 -29.29 32.33 31.14
N GLU A 93 -29.30 32.53 32.46
CA GLU A 93 -28.15 33.07 33.20
C GLU A 93 -26.96 32.11 33.05
N PHE A 94 -27.22 30.81 33.16
CA PHE A 94 -26.23 29.76 32.91
C PHE A 94 -25.67 29.86 31.47
N ALA A 95 -26.52 29.86 30.44
CA ALA A 95 -26.07 29.92 29.04
C ALA A 95 -25.24 31.18 28.74
N GLN A 96 -25.58 32.32 29.32
CA GLN A 96 -24.79 33.55 29.20
C GLN A 96 -23.42 33.43 29.87
N GLN A 97 -23.35 32.80 31.06
CA GLN A 97 -22.08 32.55 31.75
C GLN A 97 -21.20 31.54 30.99
N VAL A 98 -21.79 30.50 30.42
CA VAL A 98 -21.05 29.56 29.56
C VAL A 98 -20.39 30.31 28.40
N LYS A 99 -21.15 31.18 27.72
CA LYS A 99 -20.65 31.98 26.60
C LYS A 99 -19.65 33.07 26.99
N SER A 100 -19.66 33.55 28.23
CA SER A 100 -18.65 34.48 28.73
C SER A 100 -17.33 33.79 29.07
N ILE A 101 -17.38 32.53 29.53
CA ILE A 101 -16.20 31.71 29.81
C ILE A 101 -15.57 31.21 28.50
N GLN A 102 -16.39 30.64 27.61
CA GLN A 102 -15.94 30.10 26.33
C GLN A 102 -16.77 30.69 25.18
N PRO A 103 -16.30 31.79 24.56
CA PRO A 103 -16.97 32.40 23.42
C PRO A 103 -17.16 31.41 22.26
N GLY A 104 -18.39 31.35 21.73
CA GLY A 104 -18.74 30.47 20.60
C GLY A 104 -19.11 29.04 20.98
N LEU A 105 -19.04 28.66 22.27
CA LEU A 105 -19.56 27.36 22.74
C LEU A 105 -21.08 27.30 22.58
N ARG A 106 -21.56 26.24 21.93
CA ARG A 106 -23.00 26.00 21.72
C ARG A 106 -23.64 25.48 22.99
N VAL A 107 -24.75 26.11 23.38
CA VAL A 107 -25.57 25.69 24.53
C VAL A 107 -26.95 25.32 24.04
N VAL A 108 -27.27 24.04 24.20
CA VAL A 108 -28.52 23.44 23.72
C VAL A 108 -29.38 23.04 24.90
N LEU A 109 -30.66 23.44 24.88
CA LEU A 109 -31.63 23.04 25.89
C LEU A 109 -32.34 21.76 25.45
N LEU A 110 -32.44 20.76 26.33
CA LEU A 110 -33.25 19.55 26.15
C LEU A 110 -34.37 19.52 27.19
N ALA A 111 -35.62 19.67 26.76
CA ALA A 111 -36.80 19.72 27.64
C ALA A 111 -37.66 18.46 27.53
N TYR A 112 -38.34 18.06 28.60
CA TYR A 112 -39.21 16.86 28.59
C TYR A 112 -40.54 17.10 27.89
N ASN A 113 -41.05 18.33 27.95
CA ASN A 113 -42.34 18.64 27.36
C ASN A 113 -42.38 20.08 26.82
N THR A 114 -43.32 20.34 25.93
CA THR A 114 -43.54 21.67 25.36
C THR A 114 -44.19 22.65 26.33
N ARG A 115 -44.81 22.20 27.44
CA ARG A 115 -45.43 23.08 28.44
C ARG A 115 -44.37 23.83 29.25
N GLU A 116 -43.29 23.15 29.58
CA GLU A 116 -42.10 23.71 30.23
C GLU A 116 -41.47 24.80 29.36
N LEU A 117 -41.51 24.63 28.03
CA LEU A 117 -40.98 25.60 27.06
C LEU A 117 -41.79 26.89 26.95
N ALA A 118 -43.08 26.89 27.33
CA ALA A 118 -43.95 28.06 27.24
C ALA A 118 -43.52 29.21 28.18
N THR A 119 -42.66 28.91 29.16
CA THR A 119 -42.15 29.89 30.13
C THR A 119 -40.83 30.55 29.71
N LEU A 120 -40.22 30.13 28.60
CA LEU A 120 -38.92 30.61 28.13
C LEU A 120 -39.07 31.68 27.05
N ARG A 121 -38.39 32.82 27.23
CA ARG A 121 -38.24 33.85 26.18
C ARG A 121 -37.12 33.46 25.21
N GLU A 122 -37.31 33.72 23.92
CA GLU A 122 -36.30 33.46 22.87
C GLU A 122 -35.11 34.43 22.97
N GLY A 123 -33.90 33.97 22.59
CA GLY A 123 -32.70 34.81 22.46
C GLY A 123 -31.77 34.92 23.68
N ALA A 124 -31.99 34.14 24.75
CA ALA A 124 -31.29 34.31 26.02
C ALA A 124 -29.98 33.49 26.15
N GLY A 125 -29.15 33.45 25.10
CA GLY A 125 -27.87 32.73 25.08
C GLY A 125 -27.95 31.24 24.71
N LEU A 126 -29.14 30.67 24.56
CA LEU A 126 -29.35 29.31 24.04
C LEU A 126 -29.34 29.30 22.50
N ASP A 127 -28.65 28.33 21.90
CA ASP A 127 -28.55 28.18 20.45
C ASP A 127 -29.75 27.42 19.87
N HIS A 128 -30.12 26.28 20.47
CA HIS A 128 -31.28 25.48 20.08
C HIS A 128 -32.01 24.88 21.28
N THR A 129 -33.27 24.50 21.08
CA THR A 129 -34.11 23.87 22.11
C THR A 129 -34.78 22.61 21.60
N PHE A 130 -34.45 21.44 22.12
CA PHE A 130 -35.03 20.16 21.70
C PHE A 130 -36.02 19.64 22.73
N VAL A 131 -36.90 18.75 22.27
CA VAL A 131 -37.85 18.03 23.11
C VAL A 131 -37.45 16.57 23.18
N TRP A 132 -37.28 16.04 24.39
CA TRP A 132 -37.02 14.64 24.65
C TRP A 132 -38.31 13.82 24.52
N HIS A 133 -38.31 12.85 23.60
CA HIS A 133 -39.45 11.96 23.35
C HIS A 133 -39.22 10.52 23.87
N GLY A 134 -38.23 10.30 24.74
CA GLY A 134 -37.81 8.95 25.14
C GLY A 134 -37.00 8.21 24.08
N ASP A 135 -36.20 8.93 23.29
CA ASP A 135 -35.37 8.36 22.24
C ASP A 135 -33.97 8.97 22.32
N SER A 136 -33.00 8.20 22.83
CA SER A 136 -31.60 8.64 23.04
C SER A 136 -30.90 9.09 21.77
N ARG A 137 -31.37 8.66 20.59
CA ARG A 137 -30.84 9.09 19.29
C ARG A 137 -30.98 10.59 19.03
N ILE A 138 -31.83 11.30 19.78
CA ILE A 138 -31.87 12.76 19.71
C ILE A 138 -30.55 13.40 20.12
N ILE A 139 -29.82 12.81 21.07
CA ILE A 139 -28.52 13.35 21.53
C ILE A 139 -27.49 13.22 20.40
N LEU A 140 -27.45 12.08 19.71
CA LEU A 140 -26.67 11.90 18.49
C LEU A 140 -27.05 12.94 17.44
N ALA A 141 -28.35 13.12 17.18
CA ALA A 141 -28.85 14.08 16.19
C ALA A 141 -28.47 15.53 16.54
N ILE A 142 -28.50 15.92 17.81
CA ILE A 142 -28.03 17.23 18.29
C ILE A 142 -26.55 17.39 17.98
N CYS A 143 -25.72 16.41 18.37
CA CYS A 143 -24.28 16.46 18.10
C CYS A 143 -24.01 16.61 16.59
N LYS A 144 -24.68 15.80 15.76
CA LYS A 144 -24.50 15.84 14.30
C LYS A 144 -25.03 17.12 13.66
N LEU A 145 -26.09 17.73 14.18
CA LEU A 145 -26.57 19.02 13.71
C LEU A 145 -25.55 20.12 14.00
N MET A 146 -25.00 20.15 15.21
CA MET A 146 -24.01 21.15 15.60
C MET A 146 -22.70 20.99 14.81
N GLU A 147 -22.27 19.75 14.55
CA GLU A 147 -21.16 19.46 13.64
C GLU A 147 -21.47 19.91 12.20
N ASP A 148 -22.65 19.60 11.68
CA ASP A 148 -23.04 19.93 10.30
C ASP A 148 -23.08 21.45 10.09
N GLU A 149 -23.72 22.21 10.99
CA GLU A 149 -23.80 23.67 10.91
C GLU A 149 -22.41 24.35 10.92
N ARG A 150 -21.48 23.81 11.71
CA ARG A 150 -20.12 24.37 11.81
C ARG A 150 -19.26 24.01 10.59
N ASN A 151 -19.46 22.83 10.02
CA ASN A 151 -18.62 22.32 8.92
C ASN A 151 -19.18 22.62 7.52
N VAL A 152 -20.49 22.86 7.36
CA VAL A 152 -21.17 22.88 6.05
C VAL A 152 -20.49 23.78 5.03
N HIS A 153 -20.01 24.96 5.44
CA HIS A 153 -19.40 25.90 4.50
C HIS A 153 -18.09 25.34 3.92
N HIS A 154 -17.21 24.85 4.80
CA HIS A 154 -15.93 24.22 4.41
C HIS A 154 -16.17 22.95 3.59
N ASP A 155 -17.11 22.11 4.03
CA ASP A 155 -17.39 20.83 3.39
C ASP A 155 -17.99 21.00 1.98
N VAL A 156 -18.89 21.98 1.79
CA VAL A 156 -19.44 22.34 0.48
C VAL A 156 -18.36 22.92 -0.44
N GLU A 157 -17.51 23.83 0.06
CA GLU A 157 -16.49 24.49 -0.76
C GLU A 157 -15.36 23.53 -1.17
N ARG A 158 -14.92 22.65 -0.26
CA ARG A 158 -13.77 21.76 -0.48
C ARG A 158 -14.14 20.41 -1.11
N GLY A 159 -15.33 19.90 -0.82
CA GLY A 159 -15.74 18.54 -1.17
C GLY A 159 -17.03 18.45 -1.98
N ASP A 160 -17.64 19.58 -2.35
CA ASP A 160 -18.92 19.63 -3.05
C ASP A 160 -20.03 18.82 -2.34
N VAL A 161 -19.97 18.80 -0.99
CA VAL A 161 -20.90 18.02 -0.15
C VAL A 161 -22.35 18.52 -0.34
N GLN A 162 -23.30 17.58 -0.29
CA GLN A 162 -24.73 17.88 -0.48
C GLN A 162 -25.39 18.37 0.82
N VAL A 163 -26.53 19.08 0.70
CA VAL A 163 -27.26 19.67 1.82
C VAL A 163 -28.73 19.27 1.79
N ILE A 164 -29.28 18.91 2.95
CA ILE A 164 -30.72 18.78 3.19
C ILE A 164 -31.16 19.96 4.03
N LEU A 165 -32.16 20.71 3.57
CA LEU A 165 -32.73 21.81 4.32
C LEU A 165 -34.01 21.38 5.03
N LEU A 166 -34.03 21.53 6.36
CA LEU A 166 -35.21 21.33 7.20
C LEU A 166 -35.72 22.67 7.71
N VAL A 167 -36.89 23.10 7.24
CA VAL A 167 -37.58 24.32 7.65
C VAL A 167 -38.73 23.95 8.57
N GLU A 168 -38.54 24.13 9.87
CA GLU A 168 -39.50 23.74 10.91
C GLU A 168 -39.27 24.59 12.16
N ASP A 169 -40.28 25.37 12.57
CA ASP A 169 -40.22 26.22 13.77
C ASP A 169 -40.62 25.44 15.03
N SER A 170 -41.39 24.35 14.89
CA SER A 170 -41.86 23.59 16.01
C SER A 170 -40.77 22.70 16.61
N ARG A 171 -40.35 23.07 17.81
CA ARG A 171 -39.40 22.33 18.65
C ARG A 171 -39.73 20.84 18.79
N ARG A 172 -41.02 20.50 18.84
CA ARG A 172 -41.49 19.11 18.91
C ARG A 172 -41.18 18.33 17.64
N PHE A 173 -41.42 18.93 16.47
CA PHE A 173 -41.36 18.22 15.19
C PHE A 173 -39.93 18.04 14.71
N TYR A 174 -39.08 19.08 14.72
CA TYR A 174 -37.68 18.88 14.31
C TYR A 174 -36.93 17.93 15.25
N SER A 175 -37.25 17.91 16.55
CA SER A 175 -36.69 16.94 17.50
C SER A 175 -37.09 15.51 17.18
N SER A 176 -38.20 15.29 16.48
CA SER A 176 -38.63 13.98 16.01
C SER A 176 -38.07 13.61 14.64
N TYR A 177 -37.80 14.60 13.78
CA TYR A 177 -37.36 14.38 12.40
C TYR A 177 -35.85 14.14 12.29
N LEU A 178 -35.05 14.93 13.02
CA LEU A 178 -33.58 14.86 12.91
C LEU A 178 -33.02 13.44 13.15
N PRO A 179 -33.44 12.69 14.19
CA PRO A 179 -32.97 11.31 14.37
C PRO A 179 -33.26 10.39 13.18
N ILE A 180 -34.42 10.58 12.52
CA ILE A 180 -34.82 9.80 11.36
C ILE A 180 -33.93 10.14 10.17
N LEU A 181 -33.77 11.44 9.89
CA LEU A 181 -32.95 11.94 8.77
C LEU A 181 -31.50 11.48 8.91
N TYR A 182 -30.87 11.67 10.08
CA TYR A 182 -29.48 11.27 10.31
C TYR A 182 -29.27 9.77 10.15
N ARG A 183 -30.17 8.95 10.69
CA ARG A 183 -30.09 7.50 10.53
C ARG A 183 -30.18 7.08 9.07
N MET A 184 -31.03 7.73 8.28
CA MET A 184 -31.14 7.44 6.84
C MET A 184 -29.89 7.83 6.07
N LEU A 185 -29.32 9.01 6.34
CA LEU A 185 -28.06 9.45 5.73
C LEU A 185 -26.95 8.42 5.95
N VAL A 186 -26.74 8.00 7.21
CA VAL A 186 -25.63 7.09 7.55
C VAL A 186 -25.86 5.68 7.00
N LYS A 187 -27.10 5.17 7.06
CA LYS A 187 -27.45 3.87 6.46
C LYS A 187 -27.24 3.85 4.95
N GLN A 188 -27.63 4.93 4.26
CA GLN A 188 -27.44 5.04 2.82
C GLN A 188 -25.95 5.02 2.47
N THR A 189 -25.13 5.88 3.10
CA THR A 189 -23.68 5.89 2.85
C THR A 189 -23.03 4.53 3.11
N SER A 190 -23.54 3.77 4.10
CA SER A 190 -23.03 2.44 4.42
C SER A 190 -23.40 1.36 3.40
N ARG A 191 -24.57 1.45 2.73
CA ARG A 191 -25.04 0.48 1.72
C ARG A 191 -24.29 0.54 0.40
N LEU A 192 -23.65 1.67 0.11
CA LEU A 192 -23.02 1.97 -1.18
C LEU A 192 -21.61 1.41 -1.31
N MET A 193 -21.11 0.80 -0.24
CA MET A 193 -19.77 0.27 -0.19
C MET A 193 -19.78 -1.08 -0.89
N TYR A 194 -19.08 -1.17 -2.03
CA TYR A 194 -18.85 -2.43 -2.74
C TYR A 194 -18.29 -3.50 -1.79
N GLU A 195 -18.63 -4.76 -2.04
CA GLU A 195 -17.87 -5.90 -1.51
C GLU A 195 -16.38 -5.72 -1.88
N GLY A 196 -15.56 -5.39 -0.88
CA GLY A 196 -14.12 -5.15 -1.02
C GLY A 196 -13.60 -3.74 -0.66
N ALA A 197 -14.45 -2.79 -0.25
CA ALA A 197 -13.96 -1.48 0.21
C ALA A 197 -13.35 -1.56 1.62
N ASN A 198 -12.12 -1.04 1.79
CA ASN A 198 -11.44 -0.97 3.08
C ASN A 198 -12.18 -0.01 4.05
N LEU A 199 -12.14 -0.31 5.35
CA LEU A 199 -12.66 0.52 6.45
C LEU A 199 -12.25 2.00 6.36
N LEU A 200 -11.03 2.31 5.88
CA LEU A 200 -10.60 3.69 5.66
C LEU A 200 -11.48 4.42 4.63
N GLU A 201 -11.74 3.80 3.48
CA GLU A 201 -12.59 4.37 2.43
C GLU A 201 -14.01 4.62 2.95
N LYS A 202 -14.53 3.65 3.71
CA LYS A 202 -15.85 3.77 4.38
C LYS A 202 -15.91 4.98 5.30
N ASN A 203 -14.90 5.17 6.14
CA ASN A 203 -14.82 6.30 7.06
C ASN A 203 -14.71 7.65 6.34
N LEU A 204 -13.97 7.71 5.24
CA LEU A 204 -13.84 8.93 4.44
C LEU A 204 -15.15 9.31 3.74
N ARG A 205 -15.86 8.33 3.14
CA ARG A 205 -17.17 8.58 2.51
C ARG A 205 -18.24 9.00 3.52
N LEU A 206 -18.21 8.50 4.75
CA LEU A 206 -19.08 8.98 5.83
C LEU A 206 -18.84 10.44 6.20
N ARG A 207 -17.64 11.00 6.00
CA ARG A 207 -17.38 12.45 6.17
C ARG A 207 -18.02 13.28 5.06
N ALA A 208 -18.08 12.72 3.86
CA ALA A 208 -18.67 13.30 2.66
C ALA A 208 -20.21 13.17 2.59
N ARG A 209 -20.86 12.57 3.60
CA ARG A 209 -22.33 12.48 3.67
C ARG A 209 -22.99 13.86 3.54
N ALA A 210 -24.23 13.89 3.06
CA ALA A 210 -25.00 15.12 3.04
C ALA A 210 -25.15 15.72 4.46
N LYS A 211 -25.09 17.05 4.56
CA LYS A 211 -25.26 17.82 5.80
C LYS A 211 -26.70 18.26 5.96
N ILE A 212 -27.22 18.28 7.18
CA ILE A 212 -28.57 18.80 7.45
C ILE A 212 -28.44 20.21 8.03
N LEU A 213 -29.21 21.15 7.49
CA LEU A 213 -29.37 22.50 8.06
C LEU A 213 -30.80 22.69 8.54
N LEU A 214 -30.95 23.23 9.75
CA LEU A 214 -32.24 23.55 10.36
C LEU A 214 -32.49 25.05 10.26
N ALA A 215 -33.61 25.44 9.64
CA ALA A 215 -34.11 26.81 9.64
C ALA A 215 -35.44 26.88 10.39
N THR A 216 -35.57 27.84 11.30
CA THR A 216 -36.80 28.03 12.12
C THR A 216 -37.66 29.19 11.64
N ASN A 217 -37.20 29.96 10.66
CA ASN A 217 -37.92 31.10 10.07
C ASN A 217 -37.60 31.21 8.58
N HIS A 218 -38.33 32.09 7.89
CA HIS A 218 -38.19 32.28 6.45
C HIS A 218 -36.82 32.84 6.05
N GLU A 219 -36.28 33.76 6.84
CA GLU A 219 -35.03 34.45 6.53
C GLU A 219 -33.83 33.50 6.56
N ASP A 220 -33.75 32.63 7.58
CA ASP A 220 -32.71 31.61 7.70
C ASP A 220 -32.83 30.58 6.57
N ALA A 221 -34.05 30.18 6.22
CA ALA A 221 -34.29 29.27 5.10
C ALA A 221 -33.80 29.87 3.78
N MET A 222 -34.12 31.13 3.51
CA MET A 222 -33.68 31.84 2.31
C MET A 222 -32.17 32.05 2.28
N LEU A 223 -31.54 32.37 3.42
CA LEU A 223 -30.08 32.48 3.53
C LEU A 223 -29.38 31.18 3.12
N HIS A 224 -29.89 30.04 3.59
CA HIS A 224 -29.35 28.73 3.22
C HIS A 224 -29.59 28.39 1.74
N ILE A 225 -30.77 28.72 1.20
CA ILE A 225 -31.10 28.51 -0.22
C ILE A 225 -30.18 29.34 -1.12
N GLU A 226 -29.94 30.61 -0.79
CA GLU A 226 -29.05 31.48 -1.56
C GLU A 226 -27.61 30.99 -1.52
N ARG A 227 -27.11 30.64 -0.34
CA ARG A 227 -25.72 30.23 -0.15
C ARG A 227 -25.41 28.85 -0.73
N TYR A 228 -26.36 27.90 -0.68
CA TYR A 228 -26.13 26.49 -1.01
C TYR A 228 -27.03 25.95 -2.14
N SER A 229 -27.62 26.82 -2.96
CA SER A 229 -28.56 26.46 -4.04
C SER A 229 -28.11 25.28 -4.94
N LYS A 230 -26.82 25.16 -5.24
CA LYS A 230 -26.26 24.11 -6.12
C LYS A 230 -26.06 22.75 -5.42
N ASN A 231 -26.16 22.73 -4.09
CA ASN A 231 -25.84 21.60 -3.22
C ASN A 231 -27.06 21.07 -2.46
N ILE A 232 -28.19 21.81 -2.45
CA ILE A 232 -29.43 21.34 -1.84
C ILE A 232 -30.00 20.19 -2.69
N ILE A 233 -30.23 19.03 -2.06
CA ILE A 233 -30.77 17.82 -2.69
C ILE A 233 -32.22 17.54 -2.31
N GLY A 234 -32.73 18.22 -1.28
CA GLY A 234 -34.13 18.19 -0.92
C GLY A 234 -34.46 19.12 0.23
N VAL A 235 -35.73 19.52 0.29
CA VAL A 235 -36.24 20.47 1.29
C VAL A 235 -37.44 19.87 2.01
N PHE A 236 -37.40 19.92 3.34
CA PHE A 236 -38.51 19.60 4.22
C PHE A 236 -39.02 20.94 4.74
N THR A 237 -40.28 21.28 4.52
CA THR A 237 -40.82 22.58 4.97
C THR A 237 -42.16 22.41 5.65
N ASP A 238 -42.33 23.09 6.78
CA ASP A 238 -43.65 23.32 7.35
C ASP A 238 -44.45 24.30 6.48
N GLY A 239 -45.77 24.23 6.55
CA GLY A 239 -46.68 25.16 5.89
C GLY A 239 -46.75 26.51 6.60
N GLU A 240 -46.56 26.51 7.92
CA GLU A 240 -46.69 27.71 8.74
C GLU A 240 -45.43 27.93 9.60
N PHE A 241 -44.71 29.03 9.38
CA PHE A 241 -43.56 29.43 10.21
C PHE A 241 -43.39 30.96 10.21
N PRO A 242 -42.60 31.53 11.12
CA PRO A 242 -42.41 32.98 11.22
C PRO A 242 -41.79 33.61 9.95
N THR A 243 -42.34 34.77 9.56
CA THR A 243 -41.84 35.65 8.49
C THR A 243 -41.71 37.09 9.03
N LYS A 244 -40.81 37.91 8.49
CA LYS A 244 -40.69 39.35 8.83
C LYS A 244 -41.99 40.14 8.67
N SER A 245 -42.87 39.74 7.76
CA SER A 245 -44.18 40.38 7.54
C SER A 245 -45.25 39.99 8.57
N GLY A 246 -44.94 39.05 9.48
CA GLY A 246 -45.88 38.52 10.48
C GLY A 246 -46.92 37.55 9.90
N ASN A 247 -46.92 37.31 8.59
CA ASN A 247 -47.83 36.37 7.94
C ASN A 247 -47.28 34.94 8.02
N ARG A 248 -47.85 34.12 8.91
CA ARG A 248 -47.45 32.71 9.10
C ARG A 248 -48.14 31.74 8.16
N LYS A 249 -49.36 32.02 7.70
CA LYS A 249 -50.25 31.02 7.09
C LYS A 249 -49.86 30.58 5.67
N SER A 250 -49.14 31.42 4.92
CA SER A 250 -48.69 31.10 3.55
C SER A 250 -47.18 30.92 3.43
N ALA A 251 -46.44 31.04 4.52
CA ALA A 251 -44.98 31.12 4.51
C ALA A 251 -44.32 29.92 3.80
N GLY A 252 -44.82 28.70 4.06
CA GLY A 252 -44.31 27.50 3.40
C GLY A 252 -44.64 27.46 1.90
N LEU A 253 -45.84 27.87 1.50
CA LEU A 253 -46.23 27.89 0.08
C LEU A 253 -45.41 28.92 -0.71
N ASP A 254 -45.14 30.07 -0.10
CA ASP A 254 -44.34 31.12 -0.72
C ASP A 254 -42.87 30.70 -0.86
N LEU A 255 -42.33 30.00 0.15
CA LEU A 255 -41.00 29.37 0.05
C LEU A 255 -40.93 28.32 -1.07
N VAL A 256 -41.96 27.47 -1.21
CA VAL A 256 -42.03 26.47 -2.28
C VAL A 256 -42.02 27.13 -3.66
N LYS A 257 -42.78 28.21 -3.87
CA LYS A 257 -42.80 28.94 -5.14
C LYS A 257 -41.43 29.48 -5.51
N GLU A 258 -40.71 30.03 -4.53
CA GLU A 258 -39.37 30.59 -4.71
C GLU A 258 -38.33 29.49 -5.01
N ILE A 259 -38.40 28.34 -4.33
CA ILE A 259 -37.54 27.20 -4.65
C ILE A 259 -37.84 26.70 -6.07
N ARG A 260 -39.12 26.61 -6.45
CA ARG A 260 -39.56 26.11 -7.76
C ARG A 260 -39.16 27.04 -8.90
N SER A 261 -39.13 28.36 -8.70
CA SER A 261 -38.68 29.33 -9.71
C SER A 261 -37.20 29.16 -10.05
N ARG A 262 -36.39 28.75 -9.07
CA ARG A 262 -34.95 28.49 -9.23
C ARG A 262 -34.64 27.06 -9.67
N ASN A 263 -35.37 26.07 -9.14
CA ASN A 263 -35.24 24.66 -9.48
C ASN A 263 -36.63 23.99 -9.59
N PRO A 264 -37.16 23.83 -10.82
CA PRO A 264 -38.48 23.26 -11.07
C PRO A 264 -38.66 21.83 -10.54
N HIS A 265 -37.57 21.07 -10.38
CA HIS A 265 -37.60 19.65 -10.03
C HIS A 265 -37.09 19.32 -8.62
N MET A 266 -36.80 20.33 -7.79
CA MET A 266 -36.34 20.11 -6.41
C MET A 266 -37.29 19.18 -5.63
N PRO A 267 -36.81 18.11 -4.97
CA PRO A 267 -37.63 17.32 -4.07
C PRO A 267 -38.06 18.16 -2.86
N ILE A 268 -39.37 18.34 -2.66
CA ILE A 268 -39.91 19.08 -1.52
C ILE A 268 -40.98 18.25 -0.80
N LEU A 269 -40.77 18.01 0.49
CA LEU A 269 -41.78 17.44 1.40
C LEU A 269 -42.44 18.58 2.18
N PHE A 270 -43.66 18.92 1.77
CA PHE A 270 -44.47 19.93 2.42
C PHE A 270 -45.28 19.30 3.55
N GLN A 271 -45.14 19.84 4.75
CA GLN A 271 -45.76 19.31 5.95
C GLN A 271 -46.70 20.34 6.55
N SER A 272 -47.89 19.93 6.99
CA SER A 272 -48.78 20.83 7.71
C SER A 272 -49.76 20.05 8.60
N LYS A 273 -50.32 20.74 9.60
CA LYS A 273 -51.53 20.30 10.31
C LYS A 273 -52.81 20.72 9.59
N ASN A 274 -52.74 21.73 8.71
CA ASN A 274 -53.89 22.18 7.95
C ASN A 274 -54.01 21.35 6.66
N SER A 275 -55.05 20.52 6.59
CA SER A 275 -55.35 19.71 5.41
C SER A 275 -55.77 20.56 4.20
N GLU A 276 -56.24 21.79 4.40
CA GLU A 276 -56.61 22.71 3.31
C GLU A 276 -55.39 23.13 2.48
N LEU A 277 -54.19 23.10 3.05
CA LEU A 277 -52.93 23.39 2.34
C LEU A 277 -52.48 22.23 1.43
N ALA A 278 -53.14 21.06 1.48
CA ALA A 278 -52.78 19.91 0.67
C ALA A 278 -52.98 20.14 -0.83
N GLU A 279 -54.12 20.71 -1.24
CA GLU A 279 -54.41 20.99 -2.65
C GLU A 279 -53.48 22.06 -3.23
N PRO A 280 -53.26 23.23 -2.58
CA PRO A 280 -52.26 24.20 -3.01
C PRO A 280 -50.84 23.62 -3.10
N ALA A 281 -50.44 22.77 -2.15
CA ALA A 281 -49.12 22.13 -2.18
C ALA A 281 -48.98 21.13 -3.34
N ARG A 282 -50.03 20.34 -3.62
CA ARG A 282 -50.07 19.42 -4.78
C ARG A 282 -50.06 20.17 -6.11
N ALA A 283 -50.74 21.31 -6.19
CA ALA A 283 -50.71 22.17 -7.38
C ALA A 283 -49.29 22.68 -7.70
N LEU A 284 -48.45 22.88 -6.67
CA LEU A 284 -47.03 23.21 -6.80
C LEU A 284 -46.12 21.98 -7.01
N LYS A 285 -46.70 20.81 -7.31
CA LYS A 285 -46.00 19.54 -7.52
C LYS A 285 -45.09 19.17 -6.34
N THR A 286 -45.61 19.31 -5.11
CA THR A 286 -44.90 18.89 -3.89
C THR A 286 -45.59 17.72 -3.22
N THR A 287 -44.84 16.93 -2.46
CA THR A 287 -45.40 15.83 -1.69
C THR A 287 -45.95 16.39 -0.39
N PHE A 288 -47.27 16.25 -0.18
CA PHE A 288 -47.93 16.69 1.07
C PHE A 288 -47.95 15.58 2.12
N LEU A 289 -47.57 15.92 3.35
CA LEU A 289 -47.60 15.04 4.52
C LEU A 289 -48.28 15.71 5.71
N HIS A 290 -49.32 15.07 6.24
CA HIS A 290 -50.01 15.54 7.43
C HIS A 290 -49.18 15.24 8.69
N LYS A 291 -48.90 16.26 9.51
CA LYS A 291 -48.01 16.16 10.69
C LYS A 291 -48.49 15.18 11.76
N GLU A 292 -49.79 14.90 11.82
CA GLU A 292 -50.39 13.98 12.81
C GLU A 292 -50.67 12.58 12.23
N SER A 293 -50.10 12.25 11.07
CA SER A 293 -50.24 10.91 10.49
C SER A 293 -49.57 9.85 11.36
N SER A 294 -50.26 8.73 11.61
CA SER A 294 -49.70 7.56 12.31
C SER A 294 -48.52 6.92 11.58
N THR A 295 -48.35 7.20 10.28
CA THR A 295 -47.27 6.66 9.43
C THR A 295 -46.21 7.71 9.06
N LEU A 296 -46.14 8.84 9.78
CA LEU A 296 -45.24 9.96 9.51
C LEU A 296 -43.78 9.52 9.24
N ARG A 297 -43.21 8.70 10.13
CA ARG A 297 -41.83 8.20 10.00
C ARG A 297 -41.60 7.42 8.70
N LYS A 298 -42.52 6.49 8.37
CA LYS A 298 -42.45 5.66 7.17
C LYS A 298 -42.59 6.51 5.89
N ARG A 299 -43.43 7.56 5.93
CA ARG A 299 -43.64 8.45 4.78
C ARG A 299 -42.45 9.39 4.52
N ILE A 300 -41.79 9.87 5.57
CA ILE A 300 -40.52 10.60 5.44
C ILE A 300 -39.46 9.69 4.81
N GLN A 301 -39.35 8.45 5.29
CA GLN A 301 -38.41 7.48 4.73
C GLN A 301 -38.69 7.19 3.26
N TYR A 302 -39.95 6.90 2.92
CA TYR A 302 -40.38 6.70 1.55
C TYR A 302 -40.07 7.91 0.67
N PHE A 303 -40.28 9.13 1.17
CA PHE A 303 -39.99 10.35 0.42
C PHE A 303 -38.49 10.48 0.09
N MET A 304 -37.61 10.25 1.06
CA MET A 304 -36.17 10.30 0.82
C MET A 304 -35.72 9.24 -0.18
N GLU A 305 -36.22 8.01 -0.04
CA GLU A 305 -35.87 6.89 -0.91
C GLU A 305 -36.34 7.13 -2.35
N GLN A 306 -37.58 7.60 -2.55
CA GLN A 306 -38.21 7.69 -3.87
C GLN A 306 -37.98 9.02 -4.60
N HIS A 307 -37.83 10.13 -3.87
CA HIS A 307 -37.76 11.46 -4.47
C HIS A 307 -36.41 12.16 -4.30
N MET A 308 -35.61 11.79 -3.29
CA MET A 308 -34.30 12.42 -3.04
C MET A 308 -33.12 11.53 -3.49
N SER A 309 -33.37 10.47 -4.26
CA SER A 309 -32.34 9.55 -4.77
C SER A 309 -31.52 8.85 -3.66
N PHE A 310 -32.11 8.64 -2.48
CA PHE A 310 -31.51 7.85 -1.39
C PHE A 310 -31.74 6.34 -1.56
N GLY A 311 -32.72 5.93 -2.38
CA GLY A 311 -32.96 4.54 -2.74
C GLY A 311 -32.20 4.10 -3.99
N ASP A 312 -32.62 2.98 -4.55
CA ASP A 312 -32.15 2.45 -5.83
C ASP A 312 -32.43 3.43 -6.97
N PHE A 313 -31.67 3.36 -8.06
CA PHE A 313 -32.00 4.11 -9.26
C PHE A 313 -33.17 3.43 -9.95
N ILE A 314 -34.34 4.08 -9.99
CA ILE A 314 -35.55 3.54 -10.59
C ILE A 314 -35.74 4.18 -11.97
N PHE A 315 -35.71 3.39 -13.03
CA PHE A 315 -36.06 3.83 -14.38
C PHE A 315 -37.58 3.86 -14.52
N ARG A 316 -38.13 5.00 -14.95
CA ARG A 316 -39.58 5.20 -15.06
C ARG A 316 -40.00 5.61 -16.47
N ASP A 317 -41.10 5.04 -16.94
CA ASP A 317 -41.70 5.32 -18.23
C ASP A 317 -42.41 6.71 -18.27
N GLU A 318 -43.15 6.98 -19.35
CA GLU A 318 -43.92 8.23 -19.51
C GLU A 318 -45.03 8.37 -18.45
N THR A 319 -45.60 7.25 -18.02
CA THR A 319 -46.73 7.18 -17.09
C THR A 319 -46.28 7.23 -15.62
N GLY A 320 -44.98 7.04 -15.37
CA GLY A 320 -44.37 7.02 -14.06
C GLY A 320 -44.25 5.63 -13.43
N GLU A 321 -44.59 4.58 -14.19
CA GLU A 321 -44.42 3.17 -13.84
C GLU A 321 -42.95 2.76 -13.89
N GLU A 322 -42.59 1.84 -13.00
CA GLU A 322 -41.23 1.31 -12.87
C GLU A 322 -40.94 0.29 -13.98
N ILE A 323 -39.89 0.54 -14.77
CA ILE A 323 -39.40 -0.39 -15.80
C ILE A 323 -38.42 -1.38 -15.15
N CYS A 324 -37.41 -0.85 -14.47
CA CYS A 324 -36.39 -1.61 -13.76
C CYS A 324 -35.69 -0.74 -12.71
N ARG A 325 -34.88 -1.38 -11.86
CA ARG A 325 -34.12 -0.72 -10.80
C ARG A 325 -32.65 -1.14 -10.80
N ALA A 326 -31.80 -0.25 -10.30
CA ALA A 326 -30.37 -0.51 -10.09
C ALA A 326 -29.96 -0.09 -8.67
N GLU A 327 -29.45 -1.04 -7.89
CA GLU A 327 -29.00 -0.81 -6.51
C GLU A 327 -27.61 -0.16 -6.48
N ASP A 328 -26.73 -0.58 -7.40
CA ASP A 328 -25.34 -0.15 -7.51
C ASP A 328 -24.95 0.31 -8.93
N LEU A 329 -23.71 0.81 -9.08
CA LEU A 329 -23.16 1.32 -10.33
C LEU A 329 -22.99 0.24 -11.42
N ARG A 330 -22.80 -1.03 -11.05
CA ARG A 330 -22.69 -2.14 -12.01
C ARG A 330 -24.06 -2.49 -12.57
N GLN A 331 -25.06 -2.64 -11.70
CA GLN A 331 -26.45 -2.82 -12.11
C GLN A 331 -26.92 -1.61 -12.93
N LEU A 332 -26.55 -0.37 -12.56
CA LEU A 332 -26.92 0.81 -13.34
C LEU A 332 -26.36 0.75 -14.76
N ARG A 333 -25.10 0.34 -14.91
CA ARG A 333 -24.49 0.10 -16.23
C ARG A 333 -25.25 -0.96 -17.02
N ASP A 334 -25.57 -2.09 -16.39
CA ASP A 334 -26.24 -3.21 -17.07
C ASP A 334 -27.66 -2.84 -17.51
N GLN A 335 -28.41 -2.17 -16.64
CA GLN A 335 -29.76 -1.69 -16.95
C GLN A 335 -29.76 -0.58 -18.01
N LEU A 336 -28.74 0.29 -18.06
CA LEU A 336 -28.63 1.33 -19.09
C LEU A 336 -28.57 0.79 -20.52
N ILE A 337 -28.10 -0.45 -20.70
CA ILE A 337 -28.04 -1.14 -22.00
C ILE A 337 -29.46 -1.52 -22.47
N GLU A 338 -30.29 -2.02 -21.55
CA GLU A 338 -31.60 -2.62 -21.86
C GLU A 338 -32.76 -1.59 -21.88
N VAL A 339 -32.66 -0.51 -21.10
CA VAL A 339 -33.76 0.45 -20.92
C VAL A 339 -34.02 1.29 -22.18
N PRO A 340 -35.29 1.55 -22.56
CA PRO A 340 -35.63 2.40 -23.72
C PRO A 340 -34.99 3.79 -23.70
N ILE A 341 -34.59 4.31 -24.88
CA ILE A 341 -33.78 5.53 -24.96
C ILE A 341 -34.53 6.78 -24.49
N ASP A 342 -35.84 6.85 -24.71
CA ASP A 342 -36.68 7.94 -24.23
C ASP A 342 -36.70 8.05 -22.70
N CYS A 343 -36.60 6.91 -22.01
CA CYS A 343 -36.46 6.86 -20.56
C CYS A 343 -35.09 7.43 -20.14
N VAL A 344 -34.01 7.02 -20.79
CA VAL A 344 -32.65 7.55 -20.53
C VAL A 344 -32.61 9.06 -20.74
N GLY A 345 -33.13 9.55 -21.87
CA GLY A 345 -33.21 10.98 -22.19
C GLY A 345 -33.98 11.78 -21.13
N ARG A 346 -35.12 11.25 -20.64
CA ARG A 346 -35.90 11.87 -19.57
C ARG A 346 -35.11 11.96 -18.26
N HIS A 347 -34.49 10.87 -17.84
CA HIS A 347 -33.67 10.85 -16.62
C HIS A 347 -32.44 11.77 -16.73
N ALA A 348 -31.81 11.85 -17.92
CA ALA A 348 -30.70 12.75 -18.20
C ALA A 348 -31.12 14.22 -18.17
N SER A 349 -32.24 14.59 -18.82
CA SER A 349 -32.78 15.97 -18.84
C SER A 349 -33.01 16.55 -17.44
N ARG A 350 -33.35 15.67 -16.48
CA ARG A 350 -33.65 16.02 -15.09
C ARG A 350 -32.45 15.84 -14.16
N ASN A 351 -31.25 15.58 -14.70
CA ASN A 351 -30.02 15.35 -13.96
C ASN A 351 -30.08 14.17 -12.96
N HIS A 352 -31.00 13.21 -13.14
CA HIS A 352 -31.21 12.12 -12.18
C HIS A 352 -29.94 11.27 -11.97
N PHE A 353 -29.18 10.98 -13.03
CA PHE A 353 -27.93 10.23 -12.93
C PHE A 353 -26.89 10.93 -12.06
N SER A 354 -26.59 12.21 -12.37
CA SER A 354 -25.63 12.99 -11.58
C SER A 354 -26.07 13.17 -10.13
N HIS A 355 -27.38 13.32 -9.89
CA HIS A 355 -27.93 13.48 -8.55
C HIS A 355 -27.77 12.18 -7.74
N TRP A 356 -28.14 11.04 -8.33
CA TRP A 356 -28.00 9.72 -7.71
C TRP A 356 -26.54 9.37 -7.40
N LEU A 357 -25.58 9.82 -8.22
CA LEU A 357 -24.15 9.64 -7.96
C LEU A 357 -23.64 10.55 -6.84
N ARG A 358 -24.09 11.82 -6.76
CA ARG A 358 -23.73 12.75 -5.67
C ARG A 358 -24.26 12.29 -4.32
N THR A 359 -25.50 11.78 -4.27
CA THR A 359 -26.03 11.21 -3.01
C THR A 359 -25.24 9.98 -2.56
N ARG A 360 -24.47 9.38 -3.47
CA ARG A 360 -23.61 8.23 -3.21
C ARG A 360 -22.13 8.56 -3.02
N THR A 361 -21.79 9.85 -2.89
CA THR A 361 -20.40 10.34 -2.75
C THR A 361 -19.49 10.06 -3.96
N GLU A 362 -20.05 9.74 -5.13
CA GLU A 362 -19.29 9.57 -6.38
C GLU A 362 -19.20 10.91 -7.14
N PHE A 363 -18.56 11.89 -6.50
CA PHE A 363 -18.57 13.28 -6.96
C PHE A 363 -17.82 13.48 -8.28
N GLY A 364 -16.67 12.82 -8.47
CA GLY A 364 -15.87 12.91 -9.68
C GLY A 364 -16.64 12.42 -10.91
N LEU A 365 -17.37 11.30 -10.79
CA LEU A 365 -18.22 10.79 -11.87
C LEU A 365 -19.43 11.71 -12.10
N ALA A 366 -20.07 12.19 -11.03
CA ALA A 366 -21.18 13.12 -11.17
C ALA A 366 -20.78 14.45 -11.81
N ALA A 367 -19.59 14.97 -11.49
CA ALA A 367 -19.04 16.20 -12.04
C ALA A 367 -18.63 16.05 -13.51
N ALA A 368 -18.25 14.85 -13.94
CA ALA A 368 -18.01 14.56 -15.37
C ALA A 368 -19.32 14.54 -16.17
N ILE A 369 -20.41 14.02 -15.58
CA ILE A 369 -21.71 13.89 -16.26
C ILE A 369 -22.49 15.20 -16.28
N ARG A 370 -22.49 15.98 -15.19
CA ARG A 370 -23.36 17.15 -14.99
C ARG A 370 -23.23 18.31 -16.01
N PRO A 371 -22.04 18.64 -16.55
CA PRO A 371 -21.91 19.76 -17.49
C PRO A 371 -22.60 19.53 -18.84
N LYS A 372 -22.81 18.25 -19.21
CA LYS A 372 -23.38 17.86 -20.50
C LYS A 372 -24.91 17.95 -20.46
N LYS A 373 -25.49 18.73 -21.36
CA LYS A 373 -26.95 18.83 -21.58
C LYS A 373 -27.38 17.93 -22.73
N LEU A 374 -28.67 17.66 -22.84
CA LEU A 374 -29.23 16.92 -23.98
C LEU A 374 -28.86 17.58 -25.32
N ASP A 375 -28.82 18.91 -25.35
CA ASP A 375 -28.51 19.70 -26.55
C ASP A 375 -27.03 19.56 -27.01
N ASP A 376 -26.17 18.93 -26.21
CA ASP A 376 -24.76 18.67 -26.57
C ASP A 376 -24.59 17.39 -27.41
N PHE A 377 -25.68 16.67 -27.69
CA PHE A 377 -25.67 15.41 -28.44
C PHE A 377 -26.60 15.52 -29.66
N GLU A 378 -26.16 14.99 -30.81
CA GLU A 378 -26.96 14.98 -32.04
C GLU A 378 -28.16 14.02 -31.94
N GLU A 379 -28.00 12.90 -31.22
CA GLU A 379 -29.03 11.91 -30.97
C GLU A 379 -29.08 11.51 -29.49
N LEU A 380 -30.26 11.10 -29.01
CA LEU A 380 -30.43 10.64 -27.62
C LEU A 380 -29.54 9.44 -27.30
N GLU A 381 -29.25 8.59 -28.28
CA GLU A 381 -28.39 7.42 -28.14
C GLU A 381 -26.96 7.81 -27.69
N GLY A 382 -26.46 8.96 -28.16
CA GLY A 382 -25.16 9.50 -27.73
C GLY A 382 -25.10 9.79 -26.22
N VAL A 383 -26.24 10.07 -25.57
CA VAL A 383 -26.32 10.22 -24.11
C VAL A 383 -26.10 8.88 -23.42
N ARG A 384 -26.69 7.78 -23.92
CA ARG A 384 -26.51 6.43 -23.37
C ARG A 384 -25.04 6.01 -23.49
N GLU A 385 -24.44 6.20 -24.66
CA GLU A 385 -23.03 5.88 -24.91
C GLU A 385 -22.08 6.69 -24.01
N PHE A 386 -22.36 7.97 -23.82
CA PHE A 386 -21.59 8.82 -22.91
C PHE A 386 -21.70 8.39 -21.45
N LEU A 387 -22.90 8.03 -20.98
CA LEU A 387 -23.11 7.51 -19.63
C LEU A 387 -22.41 6.17 -19.42
N LEU A 388 -22.55 5.24 -20.38
CA LEU A 388 -21.92 3.92 -20.34
C LEU A 388 -20.39 4.02 -20.35
N SER A 389 -19.82 4.83 -21.25
CA SER A 389 -18.37 5.07 -21.30
C SER A 389 -17.86 5.69 -20.00
N SER A 390 -18.52 6.73 -19.48
CA SER A 390 -18.15 7.38 -18.22
C SER A 390 -18.18 6.41 -17.03
N ILE A 391 -19.23 5.57 -16.93
CA ILE A 391 -19.34 4.57 -15.86
C ILE A 391 -18.30 3.46 -16.04
N ASN A 392 -18.08 2.97 -17.26
CA ASN A 392 -17.09 1.93 -17.54
C ASN A 392 -15.66 2.42 -17.25
N ASP A 393 -15.32 3.64 -17.66
CA ASP A 393 -14.03 4.26 -17.37
C ASP A 393 -13.82 4.42 -15.87
N PHE A 394 -14.86 4.85 -15.14
CA PHE A 394 -14.81 4.95 -13.68
C PHE A 394 -14.62 3.58 -13.00
N LEU A 395 -15.38 2.57 -13.42
CA LEU A 395 -15.24 1.20 -12.91
C LEU A 395 -13.87 0.60 -13.26
N ALA A 396 -13.36 0.84 -14.46
CA ALA A 396 -12.04 0.37 -14.90
C ALA A 396 -10.90 1.08 -14.15
N ALA A 397 -11.00 2.39 -13.93
CA ALA A 397 -10.05 3.17 -13.13
C ALA A 397 -10.01 2.68 -11.67
N ASN A 398 -11.18 2.41 -11.07
CA ASN A 398 -11.25 1.85 -9.72
C ASN A 398 -10.69 0.42 -9.66
N ARG A 399 -10.94 -0.43 -10.68
CA ARG A 399 -10.34 -1.78 -10.76
C ARG A 399 -8.82 -1.77 -10.81
N LYS A 400 -8.21 -0.79 -11.48
CA LYS A 400 -6.75 -0.68 -11.60
C LYS A 400 -6.06 -0.18 -10.32
N ARG A 401 -6.80 0.27 -9.30
CA ARG A 401 -6.25 0.99 -8.13
C ARG A 401 -6.50 0.30 -6.78
N GLN A 402 -7.39 -0.69 -6.70
CA GLN A 402 -7.73 -1.36 -5.44
C GLN A 402 -7.08 -2.76 -5.34
N ILE A 403 -6.42 -3.00 -4.20
CA ILE A 403 -6.05 -4.35 -3.76
C ILE A 403 -7.33 -4.99 -3.22
N ARG A 404 -7.79 -6.08 -3.83
CA ARG A 404 -9.01 -6.77 -3.39
C ARG A 404 -8.68 -8.02 -2.59
N ASP A 405 -9.44 -8.21 -1.52
CA ASP A 405 -9.61 -9.52 -0.92
C ASP A 405 -10.31 -10.42 -1.94
N TYR A 406 -9.83 -11.66 -2.10
CA TYR A 406 -10.44 -12.62 -2.99
C TYR A 406 -11.86 -12.95 -2.52
N SER A 407 -12.86 -12.77 -3.38
CA SER A 407 -14.24 -13.23 -3.17
C SER A 407 -14.66 -14.19 -4.28
N ALA A 408 -15.38 -15.25 -3.91
CA ALA A 408 -15.90 -16.24 -4.85
C ALA A 408 -16.90 -15.58 -5.82
N GLY A 409 -16.63 -15.62 -7.13
CA GLY A 409 -17.51 -15.08 -8.18
C GLY A 409 -16.90 -14.02 -9.09
N LEU A 410 -15.62 -13.66 -8.92
CA LEU A 410 -14.92 -12.77 -9.84
C LEU A 410 -14.48 -13.55 -11.10
N GLU A 411 -15.24 -13.38 -12.20
CA GLU A 411 -15.09 -14.09 -13.48
C GLU A 411 -13.72 -13.92 -14.19
N LYS A 412 -12.84 -13.03 -13.72
CA LYS A 412 -11.46 -12.87 -14.22
C LYS A 412 -10.53 -12.47 -13.08
N VAL A 413 -9.35 -13.09 -13.02
CA VAL A 413 -8.29 -12.67 -12.08
C VAL A 413 -7.93 -11.21 -12.36
N GLY A 414 -8.36 -10.28 -11.51
CA GLY A 414 -7.86 -8.91 -11.46
C GLY A 414 -6.36 -8.90 -11.14
N GLY A 415 -5.63 -7.85 -11.52
CA GLY A 415 -4.17 -7.88 -11.58
C GLY A 415 -3.45 -8.13 -10.24
N PHE A 416 -3.95 -7.62 -9.11
CA PHE A 416 -3.38 -7.89 -7.79
C PHE A 416 -4.46 -8.30 -6.77
N GLN A 417 -4.30 -9.46 -6.14
CA GLN A 417 -5.30 -10.04 -5.21
C GLN A 417 -4.67 -10.50 -3.91
N LYS A 418 -5.49 -10.59 -2.85
CA LYS A 418 -5.08 -11.09 -1.54
C LYS A 418 -5.99 -12.23 -1.06
N LEU A 419 -5.41 -13.32 -0.58
CA LEU A 419 -6.06 -14.40 0.15
C LEU A 419 -5.70 -14.27 1.63
N GLY A 420 -6.70 -14.13 2.50
CA GLY A 420 -6.50 -13.92 3.94
C GLY A 420 -6.63 -12.44 4.34
N SER A 421 -6.85 -12.23 5.64
CA SER A 421 -7.04 -10.93 6.28
C SER A 421 -5.74 -10.29 6.77
N GLY A 422 -4.67 -11.08 6.87
CA GLY A 422 -3.36 -10.70 7.40
C GLY A 422 -2.57 -9.76 6.47
N THR A 423 -1.28 -9.60 6.80
CA THR A 423 -0.39 -8.71 6.05
C THR A 423 0.12 -9.35 4.76
N LEU A 424 0.55 -8.52 3.80
CA LEU A 424 1.08 -8.98 2.49
C LEU A 424 2.57 -9.40 2.54
N GLY A 425 3.25 -9.22 3.68
CA GLY A 425 4.71 -9.29 3.76
C GLY A 425 5.42 -8.19 2.96
N GLY A 426 6.76 -8.20 2.94
CA GLY A 426 7.59 -7.22 2.23
C GLY A 426 7.31 -7.19 0.73
N LYS A 427 7.72 -8.23 -0.01
CA LYS A 427 7.58 -8.28 -1.48
C LYS A 427 6.15 -7.98 -1.95
N GLY A 428 5.17 -8.53 -1.23
CA GLY A 428 3.75 -8.29 -1.49
C GLY A 428 3.35 -6.83 -1.32
N ARG A 429 3.85 -6.11 -0.30
CA ARG A 429 3.64 -4.65 -0.14
C ARG A 429 4.28 -3.85 -1.26
N GLY A 430 5.53 -4.16 -1.65
CA GLY A 430 6.22 -3.48 -2.76
C GLY A 430 5.47 -3.62 -4.09
N LEU A 431 5.02 -4.83 -4.40
CA LEU A 431 4.19 -5.09 -5.60
C LEU A 431 2.80 -4.45 -5.52
N ALA A 432 2.17 -4.48 -4.36
CA ALA A 432 0.88 -3.82 -4.13
C ALA A 432 0.98 -2.30 -4.30
N PHE A 433 2.08 -1.69 -3.82
CA PHE A 433 2.38 -0.28 -4.05
C PHE A 433 2.52 0.01 -5.53
N PHE A 434 3.32 -0.78 -6.26
CA PHE A 434 3.46 -0.62 -7.70
C PHE A 434 2.12 -0.75 -8.42
N TYR A 435 1.34 -1.79 -8.13
CA TYR A 435 0.07 -2.03 -8.79
C TYR A 435 -0.91 -0.86 -8.57
N SER A 436 -1.05 -0.40 -7.32
CA SER A 436 -1.99 0.68 -6.98
C SER A 436 -1.55 2.06 -7.46
N LYS A 437 -0.23 2.34 -7.51
CA LYS A 437 0.34 3.62 -7.90
C LYS A 437 0.84 3.72 -9.33
N MET A 438 0.86 2.62 -10.09
CA MET A 438 1.28 2.62 -11.50
C MET A 438 0.61 3.72 -12.35
N PRO A 439 -0.70 3.99 -12.22
CA PRO A 439 -1.33 5.07 -12.98
C PRO A 439 -0.83 6.46 -12.56
N ASP A 440 -0.52 6.66 -11.27
CA ASP A 440 -0.05 7.93 -10.74
C ASP A 440 1.42 8.21 -11.13
N LEU A 441 2.20 7.15 -11.36
CA LEU A 441 3.62 7.25 -11.75
C LEU A 441 3.80 7.75 -13.21
N GLY A 442 2.75 7.69 -14.05
CA GLY A 442 2.80 8.16 -15.45
C GLY A 442 3.79 7.42 -16.35
N ILE A 443 4.35 6.30 -15.88
CA ILE A 443 5.45 5.59 -16.56
C ILE A 443 4.99 5.04 -17.92
N ALA A 444 3.80 4.47 -17.98
CA ALA A 444 3.24 3.89 -19.21
C ALA A 444 2.90 4.95 -20.28
N GLU A 445 2.47 6.16 -19.86
CA GLU A 445 2.11 7.24 -20.79
C GLU A 445 3.33 7.77 -21.56
N ARG A 446 4.52 7.67 -20.95
CA ARG A 446 5.78 8.10 -21.57
C ARG A 446 6.27 7.15 -22.66
N PHE A 447 5.87 5.88 -22.62
CA PHE A 447 6.33 4.83 -23.54
C PHE A 447 5.14 4.06 -24.15
N PRO A 448 4.32 4.69 -25.01
CA PRO A 448 3.07 4.10 -25.51
C PRO A 448 3.25 2.86 -26.40
N GLU A 449 4.44 2.68 -26.97
CA GLU A 449 4.82 1.55 -27.83
C GLU A 449 5.20 0.29 -27.04
N ILE A 450 5.34 0.41 -25.70
CA ILE A 450 5.86 -0.65 -24.82
C ILE A 450 4.83 -0.93 -23.73
N ASP A 451 4.53 -2.21 -23.54
CA ASP A 451 3.64 -2.62 -22.47
C ASP A 451 4.44 -2.67 -21.16
N ILE A 452 4.32 -1.60 -20.36
CA ILE A 452 4.92 -1.53 -19.03
C ILE A 452 3.90 -2.06 -18.01
N VAL A 453 4.18 -3.24 -17.46
CA VAL A 453 3.21 -4.00 -16.66
C VAL A 453 3.78 -4.40 -15.30
N VAL A 454 2.88 -4.56 -14.34
CA VAL A 454 3.11 -5.36 -13.13
C VAL A 454 2.48 -6.72 -13.41
N PRO A 455 3.24 -7.84 -13.36
CA PRO A 455 2.68 -9.15 -13.63
C PRO A 455 1.53 -9.48 -12.69
N LYS A 456 0.56 -10.26 -13.19
CA LYS A 456 -0.59 -10.66 -12.37
C LYS A 456 -0.10 -11.41 -11.15
N SER A 457 -0.54 -10.99 -9.97
CA SER A 457 -0.02 -11.46 -8.69
C SER A 457 -1.16 -11.71 -7.69
N MET A 458 -1.06 -12.80 -6.93
CA MET A 458 -1.87 -13.03 -5.75
C MET A 458 -0.95 -13.22 -4.54
N VAL A 459 -1.34 -12.64 -3.40
CA VAL A 459 -0.64 -12.83 -2.14
C VAL A 459 -1.48 -13.67 -1.19
N VAL A 460 -0.92 -14.78 -0.73
CA VAL A 460 -1.39 -15.52 0.44
C VAL A 460 -0.85 -14.80 1.67
N ALA A 461 -1.74 -14.21 2.46
CA ALA A 461 -1.40 -13.37 3.58
C ALA A 461 -0.86 -14.16 4.79
N THR A 462 -0.24 -13.45 5.73
CA THR A 462 0.43 -14.05 6.90
C THR A 462 -0.49 -14.84 7.82
N ASP A 463 -1.77 -14.50 7.91
CA ASP A 463 -2.74 -15.23 8.75
C ASP A 463 -2.98 -16.67 8.25
N VAL A 464 -2.89 -16.90 6.94
CA VAL A 464 -3.00 -18.25 6.36
C VAL A 464 -1.79 -19.12 6.77
N PHE A 465 -0.60 -18.52 6.87
CA PHE A 465 0.60 -19.20 7.39
C PHE A 465 0.43 -19.57 8.87
N GLU A 466 -0.01 -18.62 9.69
CA GLU A 466 -0.24 -18.83 11.12
C GLU A 466 -1.25 -19.96 11.36
N GLU A 467 -2.40 -19.90 10.70
CA GLU A 467 -3.43 -20.93 10.78
C GLU A 467 -2.90 -22.30 10.31
N PHE A 468 -2.08 -22.33 9.26
CA PHE A 468 -1.48 -23.57 8.77
C PHE A 468 -0.49 -24.18 9.77
N VAL A 469 0.37 -23.36 10.39
CA VAL A 469 1.36 -23.81 11.37
C VAL A 469 0.67 -24.34 12.63
N GLU A 470 -0.32 -23.60 13.16
CA GLU A 470 -1.07 -23.99 14.35
C GLU A 470 -1.85 -25.29 14.13
N ARG A 471 -2.57 -25.39 13.01
CA ARG A 471 -3.40 -26.56 12.69
C ARG A 471 -2.60 -27.86 12.56
N ASN A 472 -1.35 -27.76 12.10
CA ASN A 472 -0.51 -28.92 11.81
C ASN A 472 0.58 -29.16 12.87
N ASP A 473 0.57 -28.42 13.99
CA ASP A 473 1.57 -28.53 15.08
C ASP A 473 3.03 -28.38 14.57
N LEU A 474 3.24 -27.44 13.65
CA LEU A 474 4.54 -27.22 13.00
C LEU A 474 5.43 -26.21 13.75
N GLY A 475 4.88 -25.52 14.76
CA GLY A 475 5.61 -24.53 15.56
C GLY A 475 6.82 -25.11 16.31
N ARG A 476 6.81 -26.40 16.64
CA ARG A 476 7.92 -27.12 17.29
C ARG A 476 9.25 -27.03 16.53
N PHE A 477 9.21 -26.82 15.21
CA PHE A 477 10.42 -26.66 14.41
C PHE A 477 11.13 -25.32 14.64
N ALA A 478 10.55 -24.37 15.38
CA ALA A 478 11.20 -23.11 15.76
C ALA A 478 12.41 -23.33 16.69
N SER A 479 12.21 -24.12 17.76
CA SER A 479 13.15 -24.23 18.89
C SER A 479 14.20 -25.34 18.71
N ASP A 480 13.87 -26.37 17.91
CA ASP A 480 14.71 -27.56 17.76
C ASP A 480 15.65 -27.50 16.54
N ASN A 481 16.84 -28.09 16.67
CA ASN A 481 17.80 -28.28 15.57
C ASN A 481 17.45 -29.53 14.75
N HIS A 482 16.46 -29.41 13.85
CA HIS A 482 16.07 -30.45 12.88
C HIS A 482 16.84 -30.32 11.56
N ASN A 483 16.85 -31.40 10.76
CA ASN A 483 17.36 -31.33 9.39
C ASN A 483 16.33 -30.65 8.45
N ASP A 484 16.81 -29.91 7.43
CA ASP A 484 15.93 -29.17 6.52
C ASP A 484 14.98 -30.11 5.74
N ASP A 485 15.40 -31.35 5.45
CA ASP A 485 14.55 -32.34 4.77
C ASP A 485 13.42 -32.88 5.66
N GLU A 486 13.64 -32.95 6.98
CA GLU A 486 12.61 -33.34 7.95
C GLU A 486 11.55 -32.25 8.06
N VAL A 487 11.99 -30.98 8.12
CA VAL A 487 11.10 -29.81 8.10
C VAL A 487 10.27 -29.81 6.82
N ARG A 488 10.90 -29.92 5.64
CA ARG A 488 10.18 -29.96 4.35
C ARG A 488 9.15 -31.07 4.30
N SER A 489 9.50 -32.28 4.72
CA SER A 489 8.60 -33.44 4.72
C SER A 489 7.39 -33.23 5.63
N ALA A 490 7.59 -32.64 6.81
CA ALA A 490 6.51 -32.33 7.75
C ALA A 490 5.54 -31.27 7.18
N PHE A 491 6.06 -30.20 6.57
CA PHE A 491 5.25 -29.17 5.95
C PHE A 491 4.47 -29.69 4.73
N LEU A 492 5.09 -30.53 3.89
CA LEU A 492 4.42 -31.17 2.76
C LEU A 492 3.25 -32.06 3.20
N ALA A 493 3.40 -32.80 4.31
CA ALA A 493 2.35 -33.62 4.90
C ALA A 493 1.19 -32.81 5.51
N GLY A 494 1.42 -31.53 5.81
CA GLY A 494 0.42 -30.64 6.40
C GLY A 494 -0.79 -30.39 5.49
N ARG A 495 -1.94 -30.12 6.12
CA ARG A 495 -3.22 -29.88 5.41
C ARG A 495 -3.68 -28.43 5.58
N PHE A 496 -4.05 -27.82 4.46
CA PHE A 496 -4.74 -26.54 4.43
C PHE A 496 -6.21 -26.67 4.82
N LYS A 497 -6.83 -25.55 5.23
CA LYS A 497 -8.29 -25.43 5.36
C LYS A 497 -8.95 -25.58 3.98
N GLU A 498 -10.14 -26.17 3.93
CA GLU A 498 -10.88 -26.39 2.68
C GLU A 498 -11.16 -25.09 1.92
N GLU A 499 -11.46 -24.01 2.65
CA GLU A 499 -11.66 -22.67 2.06
C GLU A 499 -10.42 -22.17 1.31
N HIS A 500 -9.23 -22.26 1.94
CA HIS A 500 -7.97 -21.83 1.33
C HIS A 500 -7.62 -22.67 0.10
N MET A 501 -7.85 -23.99 0.16
CA MET A 501 -7.66 -24.89 -0.99
C MET A 501 -8.63 -24.59 -2.13
N ALA A 502 -9.87 -24.23 -1.83
CA ALA A 502 -10.86 -23.85 -2.84
C ALA A 502 -10.43 -22.58 -3.58
N VAL A 503 -9.85 -21.60 -2.86
CA VAL A 503 -9.30 -20.39 -3.48
C VAL A 503 -8.10 -20.72 -4.37
N LEU A 504 -7.11 -21.45 -3.85
CA LEU A 504 -5.94 -21.88 -4.64
C LEU A 504 -6.35 -22.66 -5.90
N SER A 505 -7.38 -23.49 -5.80
CA SER A 505 -7.91 -24.27 -6.91
C SER A 505 -8.55 -23.40 -8.00
N LYS A 506 -9.35 -22.41 -7.61
CA LYS A 506 -10.03 -21.51 -8.55
C LYS A 506 -9.08 -20.60 -9.31
N ILE A 507 -7.91 -20.31 -8.76
CA ILE A 507 -6.89 -19.53 -9.48
C ILE A 507 -6.40 -20.29 -10.69
N LEU A 508 -6.09 -21.58 -10.53
CA LEU A 508 -5.58 -22.40 -11.62
C LEU A 508 -6.63 -22.66 -12.71
N GLU A 509 -7.92 -22.52 -12.41
CA GLU A 509 -8.99 -22.55 -13.42
C GLU A 509 -8.97 -21.33 -14.35
N ILE A 510 -8.27 -20.26 -13.97
CA ILE A 510 -8.21 -18.99 -14.72
C ILE A 510 -6.78 -18.72 -15.24
N VAL A 511 -5.80 -19.54 -14.83
CA VAL A 511 -4.37 -19.30 -15.05
C VAL A 511 -3.73 -20.47 -15.80
N ASP A 512 -3.32 -20.20 -17.04
CA ASP A 512 -2.67 -21.15 -17.93
C ASP A 512 -1.21 -20.78 -18.26
N TRP A 513 -0.62 -19.87 -17.49
CA TRP A 513 0.76 -19.42 -17.66
C TRP A 513 1.68 -19.92 -16.52
N PRO A 514 3.01 -19.96 -16.73
CA PRO A 514 3.95 -20.37 -15.69
C PRO A 514 3.96 -19.42 -14.49
N LEU A 515 4.20 -19.97 -13.30
CA LEU A 515 4.07 -19.26 -12.01
C LEU A 515 5.41 -19.19 -11.28
N ALA A 516 5.68 -18.04 -10.67
CA ALA A 516 6.69 -17.86 -9.64
C ALA A 516 6.00 -17.79 -8.27
N VAL A 517 6.31 -18.75 -7.40
CA VAL A 517 5.84 -18.79 -6.01
C VAL A 517 6.98 -18.30 -5.13
N ARG A 518 6.84 -17.09 -4.58
CA ARG A 518 7.90 -16.35 -3.89
C ARG A 518 7.55 -16.14 -2.42
N SER A 519 8.53 -16.32 -1.56
CA SER A 519 8.49 -15.86 -0.17
C SER A 519 8.28 -14.34 -0.10
N SER A 520 7.48 -13.89 0.87
CA SER A 520 7.27 -12.47 1.19
C SER A 520 7.20 -12.35 2.70
N SER A 521 8.37 -12.31 3.36
CA SER A 521 8.42 -12.30 4.82
C SER A 521 8.05 -10.92 5.37
N LEU A 522 7.57 -10.85 6.61
CA LEU A 522 7.20 -9.57 7.21
C LEU A 522 8.40 -8.61 7.30
N LEU A 523 9.55 -9.18 7.71
CA LEU A 523 10.80 -8.48 7.94
C LEU A 523 11.60 -8.22 6.65
N GLU A 524 11.24 -8.85 5.53
CA GLU A 524 12.00 -8.79 4.27
C GLU A 524 12.25 -7.38 3.72
N ASP A 525 11.29 -6.47 3.92
CA ASP A 525 11.39 -5.07 3.52
C ASP A 525 11.49 -4.12 4.73
N SER A 526 11.93 -4.62 5.88
CA SER A 526 12.33 -3.76 6.99
C SER A 526 13.52 -2.94 6.52
N LEU A 527 13.37 -1.60 6.50
CA LEU A 527 14.43 -0.68 6.09
C LEU A 527 15.74 -1.04 6.79
N HIS A 528 15.73 -1.34 8.09
CA HIS A 528 16.94 -1.59 8.86
C HIS A 528 17.45 -3.05 8.81
N GLN A 529 16.70 -4.00 8.24
CA GLN A 529 16.96 -5.45 8.36
C GLN A 529 16.44 -6.24 7.13
N PRO A 530 17.06 -6.16 5.95
CA PRO A 530 16.56 -6.81 4.75
C PRO A 530 16.89 -8.31 4.73
N PHE A 531 15.90 -9.17 4.91
CA PHE A 531 16.00 -10.64 4.80
C PHE A 531 16.16 -11.14 3.36
N ALA A 532 16.84 -10.38 2.52
CA ALA A 532 16.87 -10.60 1.08
C ALA A 532 17.70 -11.85 0.75
N GLY A 533 17.10 -12.80 0.03
CA GLY A 533 17.77 -14.04 -0.41
C GLY A 533 17.91 -15.10 0.68
N VAL A 534 17.23 -14.93 1.82
CA VAL A 534 17.18 -15.93 2.90
C VAL A 534 16.24 -17.08 2.54
N TYR A 535 15.08 -16.75 1.97
CA TYR A 535 13.98 -17.69 1.71
C TYR A 535 13.89 -18.14 0.25
N ASP A 536 13.27 -19.30 0.05
CA ASP A 536 13.19 -19.96 -1.25
C ASP A 536 12.19 -19.28 -2.20
N THR A 537 12.36 -19.53 -3.49
CA THR A 537 11.42 -19.20 -4.57
C THR A 537 11.30 -20.42 -5.48
N HIS A 538 10.07 -20.85 -5.77
CA HIS A 538 9.80 -21.98 -6.64
C HIS A 538 9.14 -21.51 -7.93
N PHE A 539 9.58 -22.07 -9.06
CA PHE A 539 9.02 -21.80 -10.38
C PHE A 539 8.26 -23.02 -10.87
N LEU A 540 7.01 -22.84 -11.26
CA LEU A 540 6.12 -23.89 -11.73
C LEU A 540 5.76 -23.65 -13.20
N PRO A 541 5.89 -24.65 -14.09
CA PRO A 541 5.51 -24.50 -15.50
C PRO A 541 3.99 -24.38 -15.69
N ASN A 542 3.20 -24.97 -14.78
CA ASN A 542 1.74 -24.92 -14.77
C ASN A 542 1.07 -25.43 -16.06
N ASP A 543 1.69 -26.43 -16.70
CA ASP A 543 1.33 -26.95 -18.02
C ASP A 543 0.86 -28.41 -18.03
N HIS A 544 0.72 -29.05 -16.86
CA HIS A 544 0.24 -30.43 -16.77
C HIS A 544 -1.26 -30.54 -17.18
N PRO A 545 -1.66 -31.54 -17.98
CA PRO A 545 -3.03 -31.65 -18.49
C PRO A 545 -4.09 -31.94 -17.41
N ASP A 546 -3.70 -32.57 -16.30
CA ASP A 546 -4.59 -32.78 -15.14
C ASP A 546 -4.51 -31.61 -14.14
N ASP A 547 -5.61 -30.90 -13.99
CA ASP A 547 -5.82 -29.82 -13.01
C ASP A 547 -5.49 -30.22 -11.57
N LYS A 548 -5.74 -31.48 -11.19
CA LYS A 548 -5.47 -31.96 -9.83
C LYS A 548 -3.98 -31.96 -9.53
N VAL A 549 -3.15 -32.29 -10.52
CA VAL A 549 -1.69 -32.28 -10.39
C VAL A 549 -1.21 -30.84 -10.30
N ARG A 550 -1.71 -29.92 -11.15
CA ARG A 550 -1.39 -28.48 -11.07
C ARG A 550 -1.75 -27.89 -9.70
N LYS A 551 -2.94 -28.23 -9.18
CA LYS A 551 -3.44 -27.83 -7.85
C LYS A 551 -2.54 -28.34 -6.72
N LYS A 552 -2.10 -29.59 -6.81
CA LYS A 552 -1.17 -30.18 -5.84
C LYS A 552 0.20 -29.48 -5.88
N GLN A 553 0.78 -29.30 -7.06
CA GLN A 553 2.10 -28.64 -7.23
C GLN A 553 2.11 -27.22 -6.68
N LEU A 554 1.05 -26.43 -6.92
CA LEU A 554 0.93 -25.08 -6.36
C LEU A 554 0.84 -25.11 -4.83
N ALA A 555 0.00 -25.99 -4.28
CA ALA A 555 -0.14 -26.12 -2.83
C ALA A 555 1.17 -26.56 -2.16
N ASP A 556 1.89 -27.49 -2.77
CA ASP A 556 3.17 -27.99 -2.27
C ASP A 556 4.26 -26.92 -2.37
N ALA A 557 4.29 -26.12 -3.43
CA ALA A 557 5.19 -24.96 -3.53
C ALA A 557 4.94 -23.92 -2.41
N VAL A 558 3.67 -23.63 -2.08
CA VAL A 558 3.33 -22.74 -0.95
C VAL A 558 3.81 -23.32 0.38
N LYS A 559 3.61 -24.63 0.60
CA LYS A 559 4.09 -25.32 1.82
C LYS A 559 5.61 -25.32 1.93
N LEU A 560 6.33 -25.52 0.83
CA LEU A 560 7.79 -25.47 0.81
C LEU A 560 8.32 -24.08 1.18
N ILE A 561 7.64 -23.01 0.75
CA ILE A 561 7.97 -21.65 1.18
C ILE A 561 7.75 -21.48 2.68
N PHE A 562 6.63 -21.98 3.21
CA PHE A 562 6.39 -21.98 4.66
C PHE A 562 7.46 -22.78 5.42
N ALA A 563 7.91 -23.90 4.87
CA ALA A 563 9.00 -24.69 5.43
C ALA A 563 10.34 -23.92 5.43
N SER A 564 10.59 -23.10 4.40
CA SER A 564 11.83 -22.32 4.28
C SER A 564 12.05 -21.35 5.44
N THR A 565 10.97 -20.89 6.09
CA THR A 565 11.02 -20.08 7.32
C THR A 565 11.78 -20.78 8.44
N TYR A 566 11.64 -22.11 8.55
CA TYR A 566 12.25 -22.91 9.62
C TYR A 566 13.57 -23.59 9.22
N SER A 567 14.12 -23.23 8.06
CA SER A 567 15.41 -23.77 7.58
C SER A 567 16.59 -23.32 8.44
N LYS A 568 17.67 -24.10 8.46
CA LYS A 568 18.91 -23.74 9.17
C LYS A 568 19.45 -22.37 8.73
N LYS A 569 19.39 -22.08 7.42
CA LYS A 569 19.81 -20.81 6.85
C LYS A 569 18.98 -19.63 7.38
N ALA A 570 17.66 -19.77 7.43
CA ALA A 570 16.77 -18.75 7.95
C ALA A 570 16.97 -18.51 9.46
N LYS A 571 17.06 -19.58 10.25
CA LYS A 571 17.33 -19.51 11.70
C LYS A 571 18.66 -18.81 12.00
N SER A 572 19.72 -19.15 11.28
CA SER A 572 21.04 -18.54 11.46
C SER A 572 21.03 -17.05 11.11
N TYR A 573 20.24 -16.66 10.12
CA TYR A 573 20.06 -15.26 9.76
C TYR A 573 19.29 -14.50 10.84
N VAL A 574 18.14 -15.04 11.30
CA VAL A 574 17.33 -14.42 12.37
C VAL A 574 18.13 -14.29 13.66
N ALA A 575 18.93 -15.29 14.03
CA ALA A 575 19.79 -15.24 15.20
C ALA A 575 20.85 -14.11 15.16
N ALA A 576 21.22 -13.62 13.97
CA ALA A 576 22.09 -12.46 13.82
C ALA A 576 21.35 -11.11 13.95
N THR A 577 20.02 -11.13 14.10
CA THR A 577 19.15 -9.97 14.29
C THR A 577 18.58 -9.98 15.72
N PRO A 578 18.06 -8.85 16.23
CA PRO A 578 17.39 -8.81 17.54
C PRO A 578 16.02 -9.51 17.56
N ASN A 579 15.57 -10.10 16.44
CA ASN A 579 14.24 -10.69 16.31
C ASN A 579 14.25 -12.18 16.65
N SER A 580 13.09 -12.73 17.03
CA SER A 580 12.90 -14.16 17.23
C SER A 580 12.34 -14.83 15.97
N ILE A 581 12.70 -16.10 15.73
CA ILE A 581 12.15 -16.90 14.65
C ILE A 581 10.64 -17.15 14.83
N GLU A 582 10.16 -17.17 16.08
CA GLU A 582 8.74 -17.33 16.41
C GLU A 582 7.89 -16.13 15.98
N GLU A 583 8.50 -14.95 15.94
CA GLU A 583 7.86 -13.70 15.51
C GLU A 583 7.83 -13.57 13.98
N GLU A 584 8.60 -14.40 13.25
CA GLU A 584 8.65 -14.33 11.81
C GLU A 584 7.36 -14.88 11.19
N ARG A 585 6.73 -14.05 10.36
CA ARG A 585 5.51 -14.40 9.62
C ARG A 585 5.79 -14.39 8.13
N MET A 586 5.29 -15.41 7.43
CA MET A 586 5.52 -15.60 6.01
C MET A 586 4.23 -15.39 5.21
N ALA A 587 4.24 -14.41 4.31
CA ALA A 587 3.28 -14.35 3.21
C ALA A 587 3.88 -14.99 1.96
N VAL A 588 3.05 -15.41 1.01
CA VAL A 588 3.49 -16.04 -0.25
C VAL A 588 2.91 -15.29 -1.43
N VAL A 589 3.78 -14.85 -2.34
CA VAL A 589 3.39 -14.18 -3.59
C VAL A 589 3.41 -15.20 -4.72
N ILE A 590 2.25 -15.45 -5.30
CA ILE A 590 2.07 -16.26 -6.52
C ILE A 590 1.95 -15.28 -7.69
N GLN A 591 2.94 -15.28 -8.58
CA GLN A 591 3.09 -14.28 -9.62
C GLN A 591 3.24 -14.92 -11.01
N GLU A 592 2.69 -14.28 -12.04
CA GLU A 592 2.92 -14.61 -13.45
C GLU A 592 4.41 -14.49 -13.80
N LEU A 593 4.99 -15.56 -14.36
CA LEU A 593 6.36 -15.56 -14.85
C LEU A 593 6.42 -14.92 -16.24
N VAL A 594 7.24 -13.89 -16.38
CA VAL A 594 7.38 -13.15 -17.65
C VAL A 594 8.46 -13.76 -18.51
N GLY A 595 8.12 -14.07 -19.76
CA GLY A 595 9.03 -14.63 -20.75
C GLY A 595 8.29 -15.24 -21.93
N SER A 596 9.04 -15.94 -22.77
CA SER A 596 8.53 -16.66 -23.94
C SER A 596 8.95 -18.13 -23.89
N GLN A 597 8.13 -19.00 -24.48
CA GLN A 597 8.40 -20.43 -24.58
C GLN A 597 9.19 -20.76 -25.85
N HIS A 598 10.24 -21.56 -25.71
CA HIS A 598 11.16 -21.97 -26.77
C HIS A 598 11.57 -23.43 -26.57
N GLN A 599 11.08 -24.34 -27.43
CA GLN A 599 11.50 -25.75 -27.49
C GLN A 599 11.60 -26.46 -26.12
N GLY A 600 10.58 -26.30 -25.25
CA GLY A 600 10.54 -26.91 -23.91
C GLY A 600 11.26 -26.12 -22.80
N LEU A 601 11.70 -24.89 -23.08
CA LEU A 601 12.25 -23.95 -22.11
C LEU A 601 11.45 -22.65 -22.10
N PHE A 602 11.25 -22.05 -20.93
CA PHE A 602 10.57 -20.76 -20.75
C PHE A 602 11.51 -19.77 -20.05
N TYR A 603 11.78 -18.64 -20.69
CA TYR A 603 12.64 -17.60 -20.14
C TYR A 603 12.43 -16.23 -20.82
N PRO A 604 12.71 -15.10 -20.14
CA PRO A 604 12.70 -13.79 -20.75
C PRO A 604 14.01 -13.51 -21.51
N LEU A 605 13.97 -12.59 -22.47
CA LEU A 605 15.16 -12.17 -23.20
C LEU A 605 16.18 -11.47 -22.29
N ILE A 606 15.69 -10.60 -21.40
CA ILE A 606 16.52 -9.86 -20.45
C ILE A 606 15.86 -9.93 -19.08
N SER A 607 16.63 -10.26 -18.05
CA SER A 607 16.27 -10.00 -16.67
C SER A 607 17.33 -9.13 -16.02
N GLY A 608 16.94 -8.34 -15.02
CA GLY A 608 17.89 -7.46 -14.38
C GLY A 608 17.45 -6.90 -13.04
N VAL A 609 18.44 -6.34 -12.35
CA VAL A 609 18.25 -5.56 -11.14
C VAL A 609 18.85 -4.19 -11.37
N ALA A 610 18.10 -3.13 -11.05
CA ALA A 610 18.56 -1.76 -11.18
C ALA A 610 18.43 -1.00 -9.87
N ARG A 611 19.44 -0.19 -9.56
CA ARG A 611 19.54 0.62 -8.36
C ARG A 611 19.64 2.08 -8.75
N SER A 612 18.90 2.93 -8.03
CA SER A 612 18.95 4.39 -8.18
C SER A 612 20.29 4.99 -7.77
N ARG A 613 21.04 4.31 -6.88
CA ARG A 613 22.36 4.73 -6.42
C ARG A 613 23.43 3.73 -6.82
N ASN A 614 24.53 4.25 -7.38
CA ASN A 614 25.75 3.50 -7.61
C ASN A 614 26.74 3.80 -6.48
N HIS A 615 27.09 2.79 -5.69
CA HIS A 615 28.06 2.94 -4.59
C HIS A 615 29.52 2.96 -5.08
N TYR A 616 29.78 2.49 -6.31
CA TYR A 616 31.11 2.43 -6.91
C TYR A 616 31.13 3.14 -8.27
N PRO A 617 30.93 4.47 -8.31
CA PRO A 617 30.96 5.21 -9.55
C PRO A 617 32.40 5.37 -10.07
N VAL A 618 32.62 5.05 -11.34
CA VAL A 618 33.88 5.32 -12.04
C VAL A 618 33.76 6.65 -12.80
N ALA A 619 34.69 7.58 -12.58
CA ALA A 619 34.63 8.90 -13.18
C ALA A 619 34.48 8.82 -14.72
N PRO A 620 33.58 9.62 -15.34
CA PRO A 620 32.84 10.76 -14.78
C PRO A 620 31.46 10.40 -14.18
N MET A 621 31.13 9.12 -14.00
CA MET A 621 29.86 8.70 -13.40
C MET A 621 29.78 9.21 -11.95
N LYS A 622 28.57 9.52 -11.50
CA LYS A 622 28.25 9.91 -10.12
C LYS A 622 27.46 8.81 -9.43
N ALA A 623 27.42 8.85 -8.11
CA ALA A 623 26.59 7.93 -7.33
C ALA A 623 25.09 8.04 -7.68
N GLU A 624 24.64 9.21 -8.11
CA GLU A 624 23.26 9.51 -8.53
C GLU A 624 22.89 8.95 -9.91
N ASP A 625 23.86 8.50 -10.70
CA ASP A 625 23.61 8.03 -12.07
C ASP A 625 23.03 6.60 -12.11
N GLY A 626 22.92 5.95 -10.94
CA GLY A 626 22.41 4.59 -10.78
C GLY A 626 23.25 3.52 -11.48
N VAL A 627 22.91 2.27 -11.22
CA VAL A 627 23.55 1.09 -11.83
C VAL A 627 22.52 0.00 -12.10
N ALA A 628 22.62 -0.66 -13.24
CA ALA A 628 21.78 -1.79 -13.62
C ALA A 628 22.67 -2.98 -13.99
N ALA A 629 22.32 -4.16 -13.48
CA ALA A 629 22.90 -5.44 -13.85
C ALA A 629 21.87 -6.23 -14.65
N ILE A 630 22.24 -6.70 -15.84
CA ILE A 630 21.36 -7.42 -16.77
C ILE A 630 21.99 -8.73 -17.25
N ALA A 631 21.13 -9.72 -17.47
CA ALA A 631 21.51 -11.03 -17.98
C ALA A 631 20.44 -11.58 -18.93
N LEU A 632 20.84 -12.54 -19.78
CA LEU A 632 19.91 -13.38 -20.53
C LEU A 632 19.28 -14.43 -19.60
N GLY A 633 18.00 -14.72 -19.80
CA GLY A 633 17.26 -15.74 -19.08
C GLY A 633 16.65 -15.24 -17.78
N LEU A 634 16.29 -16.15 -16.88
CA LEU A 634 15.70 -15.84 -15.58
C LEU A 634 16.66 -15.04 -14.67
N GLY A 635 16.10 -14.20 -13.81
CA GLY A 635 16.83 -13.26 -12.94
C GLY A 635 17.75 -13.90 -11.89
N VAL A 636 17.76 -15.23 -11.78
CA VAL A 636 18.65 -15.99 -10.90
C VAL A 636 20.12 -15.69 -11.20
N THR A 637 20.49 -15.48 -12.47
CA THR A 637 21.86 -15.10 -12.86
C THR A 637 22.33 -13.84 -12.14
N VAL A 638 21.46 -12.82 -12.07
CA VAL A 638 21.80 -11.53 -11.45
C VAL A 638 21.75 -11.62 -9.93
N ALA A 639 20.76 -12.32 -9.38
CA ALA A 639 20.60 -12.51 -7.93
C ALA A 639 21.76 -13.29 -7.30
N SER A 640 22.25 -14.33 -7.99
CA SER A 640 23.39 -15.17 -7.56
C SER A 640 24.75 -14.49 -7.76
N GLY A 641 24.80 -13.36 -8.48
CA GLY A 641 26.04 -12.66 -8.79
C GLY A 641 26.93 -13.39 -9.81
N ASP A 642 26.33 -14.22 -10.67
CA ASP A 642 26.99 -14.85 -11.81
C ASP A 642 27.39 -13.79 -12.86
N ARG A 643 28.12 -14.21 -13.90
CA ARG A 643 28.59 -13.32 -14.97
C ARG A 643 27.40 -12.63 -15.67
N CYS A 644 27.31 -11.31 -15.51
CA CYS A 644 26.25 -10.45 -16.06
C CYS A 644 26.86 -9.11 -16.52
N LEU A 645 26.13 -8.37 -17.37
CA LEU A 645 26.55 -7.06 -17.86
C LEU A 645 26.00 -5.96 -16.94
N ARG A 646 26.86 -5.05 -16.51
CA ARG A 646 26.55 -3.90 -15.67
C ARG A 646 26.73 -2.61 -16.47
N PHE A 647 25.77 -1.71 -16.33
CA PHE A 647 25.82 -0.38 -16.96
C PHE A 647 25.07 0.65 -16.12
N SER A 648 25.36 1.94 -16.32
CA SER A 648 24.54 3.00 -15.76
C SER A 648 23.46 3.42 -16.74
N PRO A 649 22.18 3.50 -16.33
CA PRO A 649 21.11 4.03 -17.18
C PRO A 649 21.34 5.46 -17.68
N ALA A 650 22.15 6.26 -16.98
CA ALA A 650 22.54 7.61 -17.45
C ALA A 650 23.63 7.59 -18.54
N HIS A 651 24.46 6.54 -18.55
CA HIS A 651 25.59 6.37 -19.46
C HIS A 651 25.64 4.97 -20.10
N PRO A 652 24.61 4.54 -20.86
CA PRO A 652 24.48 3.16 -21.34
C PRO A 652 25.57 2.73 -22.33
N ASN A 653 26.21 3.67 -23.02
CA ASN A 653 27.27 3.40 -24.00
C ASN A 653 28.65 3.17 -23.38
N ARG A 654 28.81 3.38 -22.06
CA ARG A 654 30.09 3.22 -21.36
C ARG A 654 30.15 1.89 -20.61
N LEU A 655 30.44 0.83 -21.35
CA LEU A 655 30.53 -0.53 -20.83
C LEU A 655 31.99 -0.87 -20.49
N LEU A 656 32.40 -0.65 -19.25
CA LEU A 656 33.77 -0.91 -18.78
C LEU A 656 34.18 -2.37 -19.01
N GLN A 657 33.25 -3.30 -18.79
CA GLN A 657 33.45 -4.74 -18.98
C GLN A 657 33.80 -5.14 -20.42
N LEU A 658 33.43 -4.30 -21.39
CA LEU A 658 33.68 -4.49 -22.82
C LEU A 658 34.75 -3.53 -23.37
N ALA A 659 35.55 -2.92 -22.50
CA ALA A 659 36.59 -1.96 -22.90
C ALA A 659 37.75 -2.60 -23.69
N SER A 660 38.06 -3.87 -23.41
CA SER A 660 39.04 -4.68 -24.16
C SER A 660 38.42 -6.00 -24.62
N THR A 661 38.99 -6.60 -25.67
CA THR A 661 38.52 -7.89 -26.21
C THR A 661 38.74 -9.04 -25.22
N SER A 662 39.85 -9.02 -24.48
CA SER A 662 40.14 -9.98 -23.40
C SER A 662 39.10 -9.93 -22.29
N SER A 663 38.84 -8.73 -21.74
CA SER A 663 37.84 -8.51 -20.69
C SER A 663 36.44 -8.94 -21.15
N ALA A 664 36.07 -8.60 -22.39
CA ALA A 664 34.77 -8.96 -22.95
C ALA A 664 34.56 -10.48 -23.04
N LEU A 665 35.60 -11.26 -23.36
CA LEU A 665 35.53 -12.72 -23.45
C LEU A 665 35.53 -13.42 -22.08
N GLU A 666 36.21 -12.83 -21.10
CA GLU A 666 36.27 -13.32 -19.73
C GLU A 666 34.96 -13.06 -18.98
N GLN A 667 34.43 -11.84 -19.09
CA GLN A 667 33.29 -11.38 -18.30
C GLN A 667 31.93 -11.67 -18.93
N SER A 668 31.86 -12.03 -20.22
CA SER A 668 30.60 -12.37 -20.87
C SER A 668 29.94 -13.59 -20.23
N GLN A 669 28.62 -13.50 -20.09
CA GLN A 669 27.77 -14.63 -19.72
C GLN A 669 27.91 -15.76 -20.75
N ARG A 670 28.00 -17.01 -20.27
CA ARG A 670 28.09 -18.24 -21.09
C ARG A 670 26.93 -19.20 -20.88
N LYS A 671 26.27 -19.12 -19.73
CA LYS A 671 25.09 -19.94 -19.40
C LYS A 671 23.96 -19.04 -18.93
N PHE A 672 22.72 -19.47 -19.13
CA PHE A 672 21.52 -18.79 -18.66
C PHE A 672 20.56 -19.76 -17.98
N TRP A 673 19.71 -19.23 -17.12
CA TRP A 673 18.69 -20.01 -16.41
C TRP A 673 17.36 -19.94 -17.14
N ALA A 674 16.69 -21.09 -17.27
CA ALA A 674 15.36 -21.21 -17.85
C ALA A 674 14.49 -22.20 -17.06
N LEU A 675 13.17 -22.07 -17.19
CA LEU A 675 12.20 -23.00 -16.62
C LEU A 675 11.90 -24.09 -17.64
N LYS A 676 12.00 -25.36 -17.25
CA LYS A 676 11.63 -26.49 -18.12
C LYS A 676 10.11 -26.60 -18.23
N THR A 677 9.60 -26.72 -19.46
CA THR A 677 8.17 -26.87 -19.79
C THR A 677 7.95 -28.13 -20.63
N GLY A 678 6.71 -28.60 -20.72
CA GLY A 678 6.31 -29.82 -21.43
C GLY A 678 6.63 -31.11 -20.68
N ILE A 679 6.58 -31.10 -19.34
CA ILE A 679 6.84 -32.29 -18.52
C ILE A 679 5.51 -33.04 -18.31
N GLU A 680 5.32 -34.12 -19.05
CA GLU A 680 4.12 -34.98 -18.94
C GLU A 680 4.16 -35.94 -17.74
N GLN A 681 5.31 -36.07 -17.07
CA GLN A 681 5.47 -36.96 -15.93
C GLN A 681 5.07 -36.25 -14.62
N ASP A 682 4.41 -36.98 -13.72
CA ASP A 682 4.18 -36.53 -12.35
C ASP A 682 5.52 -36.28 -11.66
N ILE A 683 5.85 -34.99 -11.49
CA ILE A 683 7.05 -34.56 -10.77
C ILE A 683 6.78 -34.76 -9.29
N ASP A 684 7.67 -35.48 -8.60
CA ASP A 684 7.57 -35.60 -7.15
C ASP A 684 7.74 -34.21 -6.50
N SER A 685 7.04 -34.00 -5.40
CA SER A 685 6.96 -32.72 -4.70
C SER A 685 8.33 -32.26 -4.18
N GLN A 686 9.25 -33.21 -3.96
CA GLN A 686 10.65 -32.96 -3.59
C GLN A 686 11.51 -32.49 -4.79
N SER A 687 11.14 -32.83 -6.03
CA SER A 687 11.84 -32.43 -7.26
C SER A 687 11.34 -31.11 -7.85
N LEU A 688 10.40 -30.41 -7.20
CA LEU A 688 9.96 -29.07 -7.62
C LEU A 688 11.10 -28.05 -7.68
N THR A 689 12.19 -28.27 -6.92
CA THR A 689 13.42 -27.46 -6.98
C THR A 689 14.28 -27.71 -8.23
N GLU A 690 14.07 -28.82 -8.96
CA GLU A 690 14.89 -29.25 -10.10
C GLU A 690 14.33 -28.77 -11.46
N LEU A 691 13.21 -28.04 -11.44
CA LEU A 691 12.54 -27.50 -12.63
C LEU A 691 13.31 -26.39 -13.34
N MET A 692 14.24 -25.75 -12.61
CA MET A 692 15.13 -24.75 -13.16
C MET A 692 16.38 -25.40 -13.74
N VAL A 693 16.70 -25.07 -15.00
CA VAL A 693 17.85 -25.61 -15.70
C VAL A 693 18.81 -24.51 -16.14
N SER A 694 20.10 -24.80 -16.03
CA SER A 694 21.17 -23.95 -16.56
C SER A 694 21.57 -24.46 -17.95
N SER A 695 21.39 -23.61 -18.96
CA SER A 695 21.61 -23.93 -20.38
C SER A 695 22.69 -23.05 -20.99
N ASP A 696 23.40 -23.54 -22.00
CA ASP A 696 24.42 -22.78 -22.73
C ASP A 696 23.79 -21.75 -23.66
N ILE A 697 24.42 -20.58 -23.84
CA ILE A 697 23.94 -19.52 -24.76
C ILE A 697 23.78 -20.02 -26.21
N ALA A 698 24.48 -21.08 -26.63
CA ALA A 698 24.28 -21.70 -27.94
C ALA A 698 22.82 -22.13 -28.18
N ILE A 699 22.13 -22.64 -27.14
CA ILE A 699 20.70 -23.01 -27.22
C ILE A 699 19.85 -21.77 -27.49
N ALA A 700 20.16 -20.63 -26.87
CA ALA A 700 19.46 -19.38 -27.14
C ALA A 700 19.74 -18.84 -28.55
N GLU A 701 20.88 -19.18 -29.15
CA GLU A 701 21.20 -18.89 -30.55
C GLU A 701 20.32 -19.71 -31.49
N GLU A 702 20.16 -21.01 -31.22
CA GLU A 702 19.24 -21.91 -31.96
C GLU A 702 17.78 -21.45 -31.87
N HIS A 703 17.38 -20.90 -30.72
CA HIS A 703 16.08 -20.27 -30.53
C HIS A 703 15.92 -18.93 -31.27
N GLY A 704 16.97 -18.40 -31.89
CA GLY A 704 16.97 -17.13 -32.61
C GLY A 704 16.91 -15.89 -31.71
N ARG A 705 17.15 -16.02 -30.40
CA ARG A 705 16.97 -14.91 -29.43
C ARG A 705 18.20 -14.02 -29.26
N LEU A 706 19.36 -14.42 -29.76
CA LEU A 706 20.61 -13.68 -29.58
C LEU A 706 20.82 -12.50 -30.54
N SER A 707 20.00 -12.37 -31.59
CA SER A 707 20.13 -11.38 -32.67
C SER A 707 20.41 -9.95 -32.18
N GLN A 708 19.67 -9.51 -31.16
CA GLN A 708 19.73 -8.14 -30.61
C GLN A 708 20.65 -8.00 -29.40
N ILE A 709 21.06 -9.09 -28.77
CA ILE A 709 21.77 -9.05 -27.49
C ILE A 709 23.21 -9.58 -27.54
N ALA A 710 23.58 -10.28 -28.60
CA ALA A 710 24.93 -10.83 -28.77
C ALA A 710 25.74 -10.09 -29.84
N SER A 711 27.03 -9.91 -29.57
CA SER A 711 28.07 -9.54 -30.53
C SER A 711 29.00 -10.73 -30.75
N THR A 712 29.72 -10.72 -31.88
CA THR A 712 30.68 -11.76 -32.24
C THR A 712 32.10 -11.23 -32.13
N TYR A 713 32.93 -11.93 -31.38
CA TYR A 713 34.38 -11.74 -31.39
C TYR A 713 35.01 -12.43 -32.60
N VAL A 714 35.65 -11.64 -33.45
CA VAL A 714 36.36 -12.10 -34.66
C VAL A 714 37.85 -12.16 -34.34
N ALA A 715 38.37 -13.36 -34.09
CA ALA A 715 39.76 -13.56 -33.69
C ALA A 715 40.79 -13.06 -34.72
N ALA A 716 40.45 -13.12 -36.01
CA ALA A 716 41.33 -12.63 -37.09
C ALA A 716 41.57 -11.11 -37.04
N ASP A 717 40.59 -10.34 -36.53
CA ASP A 717 40.63 -8.88 -36.48
C ASP A 717 40.88 -8.35 -35.06
N ASP A 718 41.00 -9.23 -34.04
CA ASP A 718 40.92 -8.91 -32.60
C ASP A 718 39.85 -7.84 -32.30
N ARG A 719 38.61 -8.12 -32.75
CA ARG A 719 37.52 -7.15 -32.70
C ARG A 719 36.18 -7.78 -32.37
N VAL A 720 35.38 -7.07 -31.59
CA VAL A 720 33.97 -7.38 -31.35
C VAL A 720 33.08 -6.66 -32.38
N VAL A 721 32.28 -7.42 -33.12
CA VAL A 721 31.33 -6.91 -34.11
C VAL A 721 29.91 -7.21 -33.65
N ASP A 722 29.04 -6.21 -33.63
CA ASP A 722 27.65 -6.37 -33.21
C ASP A 722 26.85 -7.30 -34.14
N GLY A 723 26.10 -8.22 -33.55
CA GLY A 723 25.33 -9.26 -34.23
C GLY A 723 26.02 -10.63 -34.27
N ILE A 724 25.29 -11.63 -34.78
CA ILE A 724 25.68 -13.07 -34.81
C ILE A 724 26.04 -13.59 -36.21
N ALA A 725 25.96 -12.75 -37.25
CA ALA A 725 26.12 -13.17 -38.64
C ALA A 725 27.56 -13.63 -39.00
N ARG A 726 28.56 -13.21 -38.23
CA ARG A 726 29.96 -13.62 -38.43
C ARG A 726 30.27 -14.89 -37.62
N PRO A 727 31.22 -15.72 -38.07
CA PRO A 727 31.74 -16.80 -37.25
C PRO A 727 32.66 -16.25 -36.15
N GLY A 728 32.57 -16.80 -34.93
CA GLY A 728 33.39 -16.39 -33.79
C GLY A 728 32.72 -16.63 -32.45
N ALA A 729 33.43 -16.32 -31.36
CA ALA A 729 32.90 -16.48 -30.00
C ALA A 729 31.79 -15.44 -29.73
N ARG A 730 30.71 -15.85 -29.07
CA ARG A 730 29.58 -14.98 -28.73
C ARG A 730 29.85 -14.21 -27.43
N ILE A 731 29.55 -12.92 -27.45
CA ILE A 731 29.66 -11.99 -26.31
C ILE A 731 28.29 -11.35 -26.11
N LEU A 732 27.69 -11.48 -24.92
CA LEU A 732 26.41 -10.83 -24.63
C LEU A 732 26.65 -9.35 -24.32
N SER A 733 26.57 -8.52 -25.37
CA SER A 733 26.83 -7.08 -25.32
C SER A 733 25.57 -6.23 -25.14
N PHE A 734 24.39 -6.84 -25.32
CA PHE A 734 23.08 -6.16 -25.32
C PHE A 734 23.04 -4.94 -26.26
N HIS A 735 23.71 -5.05 -27.41
CA HIS A 735 23.92 -3.93 -28.35
C HIS A 735 22.62 -3.34 -28.90
N GLY A 736 21.55 -4.11 -29.08
CA GLY A 736 20.25 -3.62 -29.50
C GLY A 736 19.66 -2.63 -28.48
N PRO A 737 19.34 -3.08 -27.25
CA PRO A 737 18.79 -2.23 -26.20
C PRO A 737 19.72 -1.12 -25.67
N LEU A 738 21.05 -1.27 -25.79
CA LEU A 738 22.00 -0.31 -25.22
C LEU A 738 22.64 0.64 -26.24
N LYS A 739 22.97 0.18 -27.46
CA LYS A 739 23.67 0.99 -28.48
C LYS A 739 22.79 1.43 -29.64
N ARG A 740 21.84 0.59 -30.07
CA ARG A 740 21.01 0.81 -31.27
C ARG A 740 19.60 1.31 -30.96
N ASP A 741 19.27 1.53 -29.69
CA ASP A 741 17.94 1.93 -29.20
C ASP A 741 16.79 1.08 -29.77
N SER A 742 17.03 -0.22 -30.07
CA SER A 742 15.96 -1.13 -30.56
C SER A 742 14.88 -1.33 -29.50
N PHE A 743 15.26 -1.18 -28.24
CA PHE A 743 14.38 -1.13 -27.09
C PHE A 743 14.97 -0.11 -26.09
N PRO A 744 14.22 0.92 -25.65
CA PRO A 744 14.76 2.04 -24.87
C PRO A 744 14.97 1.68 -23.38
N LEU A 745 15.70 0.60 -23.10
CA LEU A 745 15.88 0.04 -21.75
C LEU A 745 16.46 1.06 -20.77
N ALA A 746 17.54 1.74 -21.16
CA ALA A 746 18.20 2.73 -20.32
C ALA A 746 17.26 3.90 -19.97
N ASN A 747 16.44 4.34 -20.93
CA ASN A 747 15.48 5.43 -20.71
C ASN A 747 14.34 5.02 -19.79
N ILE A 748 13.83 3.79 -19.93
CA ILE A 748 12.80 3.23 -19.04
C ILE A 748 13.36 3.14 -17.62
N LEU A 749 14.51 2.49 -17.42
CA LEU A 749 15.12 2.32 -16.10
C LEU A 749 15.40 3.66 -15.42
N ARG A 750 15.98 4.62 -16.14
CA ARG A 750 16.23 5.96 -15.61
C ARG A 750 14.95 6.66 -15.16
N HIS A 751 13.88 6.54 -15.95
CA HIS A 751 12.60 7.14 -15.58
C HIS A 751 11.97 6.44 -14.37
N VAL A 752 11.90 5.10 -14.39
CA VAL A 752 11.33 4.30 -13.31
C VAL A 752 12.06 4.54 -12.00
N LEU A 753 13.39 4.44 -11.98
CA LEU A 753 14.22 4.64 -10.79
C LEU A 753 13.99 6.04 -10.19
N LYS A 754 14.04 7.09 -11.02
CA LYS A 754 13.85 8.47 -10.55
C LYS A 754 12.44 8.72 -10.02
N THR A 755 11.42 8.20 -10.70
CA THR A 755 10.02 8.37 -10.27
C THR A 755 9.77 7.62 -8.96
N CYS A 756 10.34 6.42 -8.80
CA CYS A 756 10.22 5.62 -7.59
C CYS A 756 10.99 6.24 -6.41
N GLU A 757 12.23 6.70 -6.62
CA GLU A 757 13.03 7.40 -5.59
C GLU A 757 12.31 8.67 -5.11
N ASN A 758 11.72 9.45 -6.03
CA ASN A 758 10.95 10.64 -5.67
C ASN A 758 9.69 10.32 -4.86
N HIS A 759 8.98 9.22 -5.17
CA HIS A 759 7.77 8.82 -4.45
C HIS A 759 8.07 8.23 -3.07
N LEU A 760 9.13 7.42 -2.96
CA LEU A 760 9.52 6.78 -1.70
C LEU A 760 10.45 7.66 -0.85
N SER A 761 10.93 8.79 -1.38
CA SER A 761 11.87 9.70 -0.71
C SER A 761 13.15 9.03 -0.19
N CYS A 762 13.52 7.90 -0.79
CA CYS A 762 14.73 7.15 -0.49
C CYS A 762 15.24 6.45 -1.75
N PRO A 763 16.54 6.11 -1.83
CA PRO A 763 17.06 5.28 -2.90
C PRO A 763 16.28 3.97 -3.02
N VAL A 764 16.11 3.49 -4.25
CA VAL A 764 15.36 2.28 -4.57
C VAL A 764 16.18 1.27 -5.38
N GLU A 765 15.81 0.01 -5.25
CA GLU A 765 16.18 -1.12 -6.10
C GLU A 765 14.91 -1.70 -6.77
N ILE A 766 15.00 -2.00 -8.06
CA ILE A 766 13.92 -2.65 -8.81
C ILE A 766 14.44 -3.93 -9.47
N GLU A 767 13.63 -4.98 -9.44
CA GLU A 767 13.82 -6.18 -10.25
C GLU A 767 12.89 -6.12 -11.46
N PHE A 768 13.39 -6.45 -12.64
CA PHE A 768 12.61 -6.36 -13.87
C PHE A 768 12.93 -7.50 -14.84
N ALA A 769 11.98 -7.76 -15.74
CA ALA A 769 12.16 -8.62 -16.90
C ALA A 769 11.67 -7.92 -18.16
N VAL A 770 12.33 -8.20 -19.28
CA VAL A 770 12.01 -7.68 -20.60
C VAL A 770 11.86 -8.83 -21.57
N ASP A 771 10.75 -8.82 -22.29
CA ASP A 771 10.53 -9.71 -23.41
C ASP A 771 10.26 -8.89 -24.68
N ILE A 772 11.22 -8.92 -25.60
CA ILE A 772 11.16 -8.21 -26.88
C ILE A 772 10.57 -9.17 -27.91
N LYS A 773 9.43 -8.79 -28.49
CA LYS A 773 8.76 -9.52 -29.57
C LYS A 773 9.21 -8.97 -30.92
N GLU A 774 9.71 -9.84 -31.80
CA GLU A 774 10.30 -9.41 -33.09
C GLU A 774 9.26 -9.28 -34.22
N ASN A 775 8.17 -10.06 -34.21
CA ASN A 775 7.26 -10.13 -35.38
C ASN A 775 5.76 -9.96 -35.08
N GLU A 776 5.27 -10.09 -33.84
CA GLU A 776 3.86 -9.81 -33.49
C GLU A 776 3.70 -9.35 -32.03
N GLY A 777 2.96 -8.25 -31.81
CA GLY A 777 2.65 -7.70 -30.48
C GLY A 777 3.65 -6.67 -29.96
N ARG A 778 3.29 -5.99 -28.87
CA ARG A 778 4.17 -5.00 -28.21
C ARG A 778 5.22 -5.69 -27.34
N SER A 779 6.41 -5.09 -27.28
CA SER A 779 7.45 -5.53 -26.35
C SER A 779 7.03 -5.20 -24.92
N CYS A 780 7.39 -6.07 -23.98
CA CYS A 780 6.94 -6.00 -22.59
C CYS A 780 8.11 -5.63 -21.66
N PHE A 781 7.88 -4.66 -20.77
CA PHE A 781 8.73 -4.38 -19.61
C PHE A 781 7.94 -4.69 -18.35
N ALA A 782 8.33 -5.73 -17.63
CA ALA A 782 7.67 -6.18 -16.42
C ALA A 782 8.45 -5.78 -15.18
N MET A 783 7.78 -5.11 -14.23
CA MET A 783 8.32 -4.81 -12.91
C MET A 783 8.00 -5.96 -11.96
N LEU A 784 9.04 -6.66 -11.50
CA LEU A 784 8.93 -7.87 -10.69
C LEU A 784 9.03 -7.60 -9.19
N GLN A 785 9.75 -6.55 -8.78
CA GLN A 785 9.88 -6.14 -7.38
C GLN A 785 10.35 -4.69 -7.28
N LEU A 786 9.96 -4.00 -6.20
CA LEU A 786 10.53 -2.74 -5.73
C LEU A 786 10.91 -2.87 -4.27
N ARG A 787 12.13 -2.45 -3.95
CA ARG A 787 12.66 -2.43 -2.59
C ARG A 787 13.22 -1.02 -2.30
N PRO A 788 12.83 -0.38 -1.20
CA PRO A 788 13.55 0.79 -0.70
C PRO A 788 14.93 0.35 -0.20
N LEU A 789 15.95 1.16 -0.43
CA LEU A 789 17.31 0.96 0.07
C LEU A 789 17.56 1.93 1.23
N LEU A 790 18.31 1.46 2.23
CA LEU A 790 18.78 2.33 3.30
C LEU A 790 19.66 3.43 2.73
N THR A 791 19.28 4.68 3.02
CA THR A 791 20.25 5.77 3.02
C THR A 791 21.16 5.52 4.21
N ILE A 792 22.48 5.43 3.96
CA ILE A 792 23.49 5.35 5.00
C ILE A 792 23.24 6.51 5.97
N GLY A 793 22.89 6.18 7.22
CA GLY A 793 22.49 7.14 8.25
C GLY A 793 23.64 8.08 8.64
N ALA A 794 23.27 9.25 9.18
CA ALA A 794 24.11 10.31 9.76
C ALA A 794 25.59 10.33 9.30
N GLN A 795 25.88 11.26 8.39
CA GLN A 795 27.21 11.59 7.89
C GLN A 795 28.16 11.92 9.06
N TYR A 796 28.98 10.96 9.48
CA TYR A 796 30.14 11.24 10.33
C TYR A 796 31.34 11.47 9.42
N GLU A 797 31.82 12.71 9.39
CA GLU A 797 33.11 13.02 8.78
C GLU A 797 34.17 12.59 9.79
N VAL A 798 34.76 11.41 9.57
CA VAL A 798 35.81 10.85 10.44
C VAL A 798 37.13 11.48 10.02
N GLU A 799 37.73 12.31 10.86
CA GLU A 799 39.05 12.88 10.58
C GLU A 799 40.13 11.78 10.60
N MET A 800 40.54 11.33 9.41
CA MET A 800 41.60 10.32 9.23
C MET A 800 43.00 10.93 9.00
N SER A 801 43.16 12.24 9.21
CA SER A 801 44.37 13.02 8.94
C SER A 801 45.54 12.76 9.90
N HIS A 802 45.31 12.08 11.02
CA HIS A 802 46.31 11.86 12.08
C HIS A 802 46.95 10.45 12.07
N LEU A 803 46.61 9.61 11.09
CA LEU A 803 47.03 8.19 11.06
C LEU A 803 48.32 7.99 10.26
N THR A 804 49.32 7.37 10.88
CA THR A 804 50.59 6.94 10.26
C THR A 804 50.52 5.47 9.87
N SER A 805 51.04 5.10 8.70
CA SER A 805 50.96 3.74 8.12
C SER A 805 51.46 2.61 9.04
N GLU A 806 52.36 2.90 9.99
CA GLU A 806 52.90 1.91 10.94
C GLU A 806 51.86 1.37 11.94
N ASN A 807 50.82 2.16 12.24
CA ASN A 807 49.78 1.83 13.23
C ASN A 807 48.57 1.10 12.61
N LEU A 808 48.62 0.76 11.32
CA LEU A 808 47.47 0.23 10.59
C LEU A 808 47.66 -1.26 10.30
N ILE A 809 46.56 -2.01 10.38
CA ILE A 809 46.48 -3.40 9.88
C ILE A 809 46.26 -3.38 8.37
N CYS A 810 45.35 -2.52 7.89
CA CYS A 810 45.14 -2.27 6.47
C CYS A 810 44.45 -0.93 6.21
N GLN A 811 44.63 -0.40 5.00
CA GLN A 811 43.92 0.76 4.48
C GLN A 811 43.29 0.43 3.13
N SER A 812 42.15 1.05 2.81
CA SER A 812 41.49 0.89 1.52
C SER A 812 40.82 2.19 1.10
N SER A 813 40.94 2.54 -0.19
CA SER A 813 40.20 3.62 -0.87
C SER A 813 38.85 3.16 -1.44
N LEU A 814 38.49 1.88 -1.25
CA LEU A 814 37.23 1.27 -1.67
C LEU A 814 36.57 0.58 -0.48
N SER A 815 35.71 1.31 0.22
CA SER A 815 35.00 0.80 1.39
C SER A 815 33.50 1.09 1.39
N LEU A 816 32.77 0.25 2.11
CA LEU A 816 31.36 0.43 2.43
C LEU A 816 31.15 0.43 3.95
N GLY A 817 30.12 1.14 4.37
CA GLY A 817 29.79 1.36 5.78
C GLY A 817 30.12 2.79 6.21
N THR A 818 29.68 3.20 7.39
CA THR A 818 29.99 4.53 7.95
C THR A 818 30.08 4.45 9.45
N GLY A 819 31.05 5.19 10.00
CA GLY A 819 31.24 5.35 11.42
C GLY A 819 32.49 4.64 11.93
N VAL A 820 32.49 4.42 13.24
CA VAL A 820 33.60 3.80 13.98
C VAL A 820 33.09 2.49 14.58
N ILE A 821 33.81 1.40 14.33
CA ILE A 821 33.55 0.10 14.95
C ILE A 821 34.69 -0.20 15.92
N ASP A 822 34.35 -0.17 17.21
CA ASP A 822 35.27 -0.43 18.33
C ASP A 822 34.95 -1.79 18.99
N ASN A 823 35.74 -2.14 20.01
CA ASN A 823 35.58 -3.35 20.84
C ASN A 823 35.72 -4.68 20.08
N ILE A 824 36.59 -4.74 19.07
CA ILE A 824 36.90 -5.98 18.35
C ILE A 824 38.26 -6.52 18.80
N LYS A 825 38.27 -7.72 19.39
CA LYS A 825 39.50 -8.41 19.82
C LYS A 825 39.88 -9.58 18.93
N ASP A 826 38.93 -10.12 18.19
CA ASP A 826 39.13 -11.34 17.41
C ASP A 826 39.37 -10.99 15.93
N ILE A 827 40.41 -11.58 15.33
CA ILE A 827 40.66 -11.50 13.88
C ILE A 827 40.72 -12.92 13.33
N VAL A 828 39.89 -13.19 12.33
CA VAL A 828 39.89 -14.43 11.55
C VAL A 828 40.44 -14.10 10.18
N TYR A 829 41.56 -14.71 9.80
CA TYR A 829 42.19 -14.41 8.52
C TYR A 829 42.67 -15.63 7.76
N ILE A 830 42.77 -15.47 6.44
CA ILE A 830 43.33 -16.46 5.51
C ILE A 830 44.54 -15.86 4.83
N HIS A 831 45.71 -16.48 5.01
CA HIS A 831 46.94 -15.97 4.44
C HIS A 831 47.04 -16.32 2.93
N PRO A 832 47.25 -15.36 2.01
CA PRO A 832 47.25 -15.61 0.56
C PRO A 832 48.25 -16.68 0.12
N GLN A 833 49.47 -16.63 0.65
CA GLN A 833 50.54 -17.59 0.31
C GLN A 833 50.29 -19.03 0.78
N ARG A 834 49.38 -19.24 1.73
CA ARG A 834 49.04 -20.58 2.27
C ARG A 834 47.82 -21.18 1.57
N LEU A 835 47.09 -20.41 0.77
CA LEU A 835 45.83 -20.80 0.17
C LEU A 835 45.99 -21.65 -1.09
N ASN A 836 45.32 -22.79 -1.14
CA ASN A 836 45.11 -23.54 -2.38
C ASN A 836 43.75 -23.20 -3.00
N ARG A 837 43.76 -22.51 -4.14
CA ARG A 837 42.56 -22.03 -4.85
C ARG A 837 41.59 -23.14 -5.26
N LEU A 838 42.08 -24.37 -5.48
CA LEU A 838 41.24 -25.51 -5.84
C LEU A 838 40.52 -26.14 -4.64
N LYS A 839 40.88 -25.73 -3.42
CA LYS A 839 40.35 -26.25 -2.15
C LYS A 839 39.69 -25.17 -1.29
N THR A 840 39.30 -24.03 -1.88
CA THR A 840 38.61 -22.95 -1.14
C THR A 840 37.26 -23.39 -0.55
N ARG A 841 36.60 -24.40 -1.14
CA ARG A 841 35.37 -25.00 -0.60
C ARG A 841 35.58 -25.70 0.75
N ASP A 842 36.78 -26.22 1.01
CA ASP A 842 37.08 -26.94 2.25
C ASP A 842 37.16 -25.98 3.45
N LEU A 843 37.23 -24.66 3.21
CA LEU A 843 37.33 -23.63 4.23
C LEU A 843 35.96 -23.17 4.77
N SER A 844 34.86 -23.42 4.06
CA SER A 844 33.55 -22.92 4.46
C SER A 844 33.08 -23.50 5.79
N GLU A 845 33.29 -24.80 6.03
CA GLU A 845 32.87 -25.48 7.26
C GLU A 845 33.74 -25.07 8.48
N PRO A 846 35.08 -25.03 8.41
CA PRO A 846 35.91 -24.45 9.48
C PRO A 846 35.52 -23.01 9.86
N ILE A 847 35.26 -22.14 8.87
CA ILE A 847 34.86 -20.75 9.10
C ILE A 847 33.51 -20.70 9.83
N GLU A 848 32.55 -21.53 9.41
CA GLU A 848 31.24 -21.64 10.07
C GLU A 848 31.37 -22.06 11.54
N ARG A 849 32.26 -23.01 11.87
CA ARG A 849 32.50 -23.42 13.26
C ARG A 849 33.07 -22.28 14.11
N ILE A 850 34.03 -21.52 13.57
CA ILE A 850 34.61 -20.35 14.26
C ILE A 850 33.53 -19.29 14.47
N ASN A 851 32.77 -18.95 13.42
CA ASN A 851 31.67 -17.99 13.49
C ASN A 851 30.63 -18.40 14.54
N ALA A 852 30.22 -19.68 14.58
CA ALA A 852 29.26 -20.19 15.55
C ALA A 852 29.79 -20.08 16.99
N LYS A 853 31.06 -20.42 17.22
CA LYS A 853 31.72 -20.31 18.54
C LYS A 853 31.77 -18.86 19.02
N LEU A 854 32.23 -17.94 18.16
CA LEU A 854 32.36 -16.52 18.50
C LEU A 854 30.98 -15.85 18.67
N SER A 855 30.01 -16.20 17.83
CA SER A 855 28.64 -15.69 17.92
C SER A 855 27.94 -16.15 19.21
N GLN A 856 28.10 -17.41 19.63
CA GLN A 856 27.57 -17.90 20.92
C GLN A 856 28.17 -17.16 22.12
N GLN A 857 29.41 -16.69 21.98
CA GLN A 857 30.12 -15.92 23.01
C GLN A 857 29.87 -14.41 22.91
N ASN A 858 29.06 -13.94 21.95
CA ASN A 858 28.87 -12.52 21.62
C ASN A 858 30.20 -11.76 21.39
N ARG A 859 31.19 -12.42 20.76
CA ARG A 859 32.49 -11.84 20.42
C ARG A 859 32.50 -11.42 18.94
N PRO A 860 32.43 -10.11 18.62
CA PRO A 860 32.56 -9.64 17.24
C PRO A 860 34.00 -9.82 16.74
N TYR A 861 34.18 -10.02 15.44
CA TYR A 861 35.50 -10.24 14.85
C TYR A 861 35.69 -9.53 13.49
N ILE A 862 36.95 -9.37 13.08
CA ILE A 862 37.34 -8.91 11.73
C ILE A 862 37.65 -10.15 10.88
N LEU A 863 37.08 -10.21 9.67
CA LEU A 863 37.33 -11.28 8.70
C LEU A 863 38.22 -10.76 7.57
N ILE A 864 39.37 -11.38 7.34
CA ILE A 864 40.33 -10.96 6.30
C ILE A 864 40.64 -12.15 5.40
N GLY A 865 40.51 -12.01 4.08
CA GLY A 865 40.85 -13.12 3.20
C GLY A 865 41.09 -12.70 1.76
N PRO A 866 41.79 -13.54 0.98
CA PRO A 866 42.11 -13.26 -0.40
C PRO A 866 40.93 -13.63 -1.31
N GLY A 867 40.69 -12.81 -2.34
CA GLY A 867 39.57 -13.03 -3.26
C GLY A 867 38.22 -12.59 -2.70
N ARG A 868 37.16 -12.94 -3.42
CA ARG A 868 35.79 -12.53 -3.10
C ARG A 868 35.13 -13.39 -2.02
N TRP A 869 34.56 -12.78 -0.99
CA TRP A 869 33.73 -13.49 -0.01
C TRP A 869 32.32 -13.75 -0.58
N GLY A 870 31.86 -15.00 -0.54
CA GLY A 870 30.53 -15.40 -1.01
C GLY A 870 30.37 -15.62 -2.50
N SER A 871 31.47 -15.90 -3.22
CA SER A 871 31.45 -16.32 -4.62
C SER A 871 31.02 -17.79 -4.77
N SER A 872 30.17 -18.10 -5.74
CA SER A 872 29.85 -19.49 -6.15
C SER A 872 31.01 -20.16 -6.91
N ASP A 873 31.91 -19.35 -7.49
CA ASP A 873 33.11 -19.79 -8.22
C ASP A 873 34.32 -19.87 -7.26
N PRO A 874 34.86 -21.08 -6.99
CA PRO A 874 36.04 -21.28 -6.13
C PRO A 874 37.32 -20.60 -6.61
N SER A 875 37.40 -20.25 -7.90
CA SER A 875 38.58 -19.60 -8.49
C SER A 875 38.62 -18.08 -8.25
N LEU A 876 37.48 -17.48 -7.92
CA LEU A 876 37.34 -16.04 -7.67
C LEU A 876 37.38 -15.67 -6.18
N GLY A 877 37.23 -16.64 -5.28
CA GLY A 877 37.24 -16.39 -3.84
C GLY A 877 36.74 -17.55 -2.99
N ILE A 878 36.21 -17.22 -1.81
CA ILE A 878 35.83 -18.17 -0.78
C ILE A 878 34.30 -18.33 -0.76
N PRO A 879 33.77 -19.55 -1.01
CA PRO A 879 32.34 -19.80 -1.15
C PRO A 879 31.65 -19.95 0.22
N VAL A 880 31.38 -18.83 0.89
CA VAL A 880 30.63 -18.78 2.16
C VAL A 880 29.27 -18.12 1.97
N SER A 881 28.25 -18.60 2.68
CA SER A 881 26.98 -17.91 2.81
C SER A 881 27.03 -16.87 3.94
N TRP A 882 26.14 -15.88 3.92
CA TRP A 882 26.09 -14.84 4.97
C TRP A 882 25.96 -15.43 6.38
N GLY A 883 25.16 -16.50 6.56
CA GLY A 883 24.98 -17.15 7.86
C GLY A 883 26.28 -17.77 8.42
N GLN A 884 27.26 -18.07 7.57
CA GLN A 884 28.54 -18.66 7.98
C GLN A 884 29.55 -17.61 8.47
N ILE A 885 29.30 -16.33 8.22
CA ILE A 885 30.21 -15.22 8.58
C ILE A 885 29.48 -14.06 9.28
N SER A 886 28.28 -14.30 9.78
CA SER A 886 27.36 -13.28 10.29
C SER A 886 27.86 -12.54 11.54
N GLY A 887 28.82 -13.11 12.28
CA GLY A 887 29.46 -12.48 13.43
C GLY A 887 30.55 -11.47 13.08
N ALA A 888 30.96 -11.39 11.80
CA ALA A 888 31.97 -10.45 11.36
C ALA A 888 31.44 -9.00 11.38
N LYS A 889 32.20 -8.08 11.99
CA LYS A 889 31.90 -6.64 12.00
C LYS A 889 32.70 -5.83 10.99
N ALA A 890 33.80 -6.39 10.50
CA ALA A 890 34.49 -5.90 9.32
C ALA A 890 34.94 -7.07 8.45
N ILE A 891 34.84 -6.92 7.13
CA ILE A 891 35.26 -7.90 6.12
C ILE A 891 36.24 -7.21 5.17
N VAL A 892 37.41 -7.81 5.00
CA VAL A 892 38.48 -7.33 4.13
C VAL A 892 38.72 -8.36 3.02
N GLU A 893 38.58 -7.90 1.77
CA GLU A 893 38.98 -8.63 0.58
C GLU A 893 40.36 -8.18 0.14
N ALA A 894 41.34 -9.08 0.26
CA ALA A 894 42.69 -8.85 -0.17
C ALA A 894 42.89 -9.26 -1.65
N ALA A 895 43.72 -8.49 -2.35
CA ALA A 895 44.14 -8.81 -3.72
C ALA A 895 44.92 -10.12 -3.78
N MET A 896 44.83 -10.81 -4.92
CA MET A 896 45.67 -11.95 -5.26
C MET A 896 46.61 -11.55 -6.39
N ASP A 897 47.85 -12.06 -6.39
CA ASP A 897 48.91 -11.70 -7.36
C ASP A 897 48.50 -11.80 -8.85
N ASP A 898 47.48 -12.62 -9.17
CA ASP A 898 47.08 -12.92 -10.55
C ASP A 898 45.64 -12.48 -10.91
N ILE A 899 44.86 -11.93 -9.97
CA ILE A 899 43.43 -11.62 -10.16
C ILE A 899 43.09 -10.28 -9.51
N HIS A 900 42.50 -9.38 -10.30
CA HIS A 900 41.87 -8.17 -9.77
C HIS A 900 40.44 -8.52 -9.31
N VAL A 901 40.19 -8.45 -8.00
CA VAL A 901 38.89 -8.76 -7.40
C VAL A 901 38.01 -7.53 -7.49
N GLU A 902 36.95 -7.57 -8.31
CA GLU A 902 35.93 -6.52 -8.25
C GLU A 902 35.13 -6.64 -6.93
N PRO A 903 34.76 -5.52 -6.28
CA PRO A 903 34.00 -5.54 -5.03
C PRO A 903 32.72 -6.38 -5.13
N SER A 904 32.36 -7.10 -4.06
CA SER A 904 31.12 -7.90 -4.06
C SER A 904 29.86 -7.03 -4.22
N GLN A 905 29.36 -6.94 -5.44
CA GLN A 905 28.07 -6.31 -5.76
C GLN A 905 26.90 -7.30 -5.81
N GLY A 906 27.07 -8.54 -5.35
CA GLY A 906 25.97 -9.51 -5.26
C GLY A 906 24.80 -8.89 -4.51
N THR A 907 23.62 -8.86 -5.12
CA THR A 907 22.50 -7.98 -4.70
C THR A 907 22.11 -8.22 -3.24
N HIS A 908 22.05 -9.49 -2.82
CA HIS A 908 21.70 -9.91 -1.47
C HIS A 908 22.86 -9.79 -0.47
N PHE A 909 24.08 -10.22 -0.83
CA PHE A 909 25.25 -10.15 0.04
C PHE A 909 25.62 -8.68 0.37
N PHE A 910 25.56 -7.80 -0.63
CA PHE A 910 25.77 -6.37 -0.48
C PHE A 910 24.75 -5.71 0.47
N GLN A 911 23.47 -6.10 0.39
CA GLN A 911 22.43 -5.54 1.26
C GLN A 911 22.69 -5.89 2.73
N ASN A 912 23.10 -7.14 3.00
CA ASN A 912 23.43 -7.54 4.36
C ASN A 912 24.59 -6.72 4.95
N ILE A 913 25.65 -6.47 4.18
CA ILE A 913 26.77 -5.63 4.61
C ILE A 913 26.29 -4.24 5.06
N VAL A 914 25.47 -3.58 4.23
CA VAL A 914 24.95 -2.24 4.52
C VAL A 914 24.04 -2.24 5.74
N SER A 915 23.16 -3.24 5.86
CA SER A 915 22.12 -3.24 6.91
C SER A 915 22.61 -3.69 8.28
N PHE A 916 23.57 -4.61 8.35
CA PHE A 916 24.22 -4.98 9.61
C PHE A 916 25.34 -4.00 10.00
N ASN A 917 25.53 -2.93 9.22
CA ASN A 917 26.59 -1.94 9.35
C ASN A 917 27.98 -2.59 9.48
N VAL A 918 28.23 -3.60 8.64
CA VAL A 918 29.52 -4.28 8.57
C VAL A 918 30.45 -3.45 7.71
N GLY A 919 31.63 -3.12 8.23
CA GLY A 919 32.66 -2.46 7.46
C GLY A 919 33.15 -3.39 6.36
N TYR A 920 33.08 -2.99 5.10
CA TYR A 920 33.53 -3.83 4.00
C TYR A 920 34.60 -3.12 3.20
N LEU A 921 35.80 -3.70 3.14
CA LEU A 921 37.00 -3.10 2.57
C LEU A 921 37.49 -3.97 1.42
N THR A 922 37.70 -3.36 0.25
CA THR A 922 38.31 -4.04 -0.90
C THR A 922 39.68 -3.45 -1.16
N ILE A 923 40.72 -4.28 -1.12
CA ILE A 923 42.11 -3.87 -1.31
C ILE A 923 42.47 -4.12 -2.78
N THR A 924 42.81 -3.07 -3.52
CA THR A 924 42.98 -3.15 -4.99
C THR A 924 44.34 -2.74 -5.52
N SER A 925 45.14 -2.01 -4.73
CA SER A 925 46.41 -1.43 -5.17
C SER A 925 47.59 -1.88 -4.31
N ALA A 926 48.81 -1.89 -4.86
CA ALA A 926 50.02 -2.28 -4.13
C ALA A 926 50.40 -1.33 -2.98
N ASP A 927 49.83 -0.12 -2.95
CA ASP A 927 50.02 0.88 -1.88
C ASP A 927 48.98 0.71 -0.73
N GLU A 928 48.02 -0.19 -0.91
CA GLU A 928 47.03 -0.63 0.06
C GLU A 928 47.35 -2.10 0.36
N ASP A 929 48.08 -2.41 1.41
CA ASP A 929 48.39 -3.80 1.78
C ASP A 929 47.86 -4.12 3.19
N VAL A 930 47.63 -5.41 3.42
CA VAL A 930 47.39 -5.95 4.76
C VAL A 930 48.74 -6.27 5.37
N ASP A 931 48.96 -5.89 6.63
CA ASP A 931 50.17 -6.25 7.37
C ASP A 931 50.14 -7.73 7.79
N TRP A 932 50.40 -8.62 6.82
CA TRP A 932 50.42 -10.07 7.03
C TRP A 932 51.51 -10.50 8.02
N GLN A 933 52.64 -9.80 8.07
CA GLN A 933 53.73 -10.09 8.99
C GLN A 933 53.31 -9.84 10.44
N TRP A 934 52.59 -8.74 10.70
CA TRP A 934 52.04 -8.46 12.01
C TRP A 934 50.98 -9.48 12.43
N LEU A 935 50.06 -9.86 11.53
CA LEU A 935 49.07 -10.90 11.81
C LEU A 935 49.75 -12.24 12.15
N ASP A 936 50.79 -12.62 11.40
CA ASP A 936 51.50 -13.88 11.62
C ASP A 936 52.37 -13.89 12.89
N SER A 937 52.71 -12.72 13.44
CA SER A 937 53.49 -12.59 14.67
C SER A 937 52.73 -12.93 15.97
N HIS A 938 51.40 -13.06 15.91
CA HIS A 938 50.56 -13.42 17.05
C HIS A 938 50.33 -14.94 17.11
N ASP A 939 50.19 -15.48 18.33
CA ASP A 939 49.81 -16.87 18.55
C ASP A 939 48.35 -17.10 18.12
N ALA A 940 48.11 -18.20 17.40
CA ALA A 940 46.77 -18.54 16.94
C ALA A 940 45.99 -19.37 17.97
N ASP A 941 44.78 -18.93 18.30
CA ASP A 941 43.81 -19.70 19.09
C ASP A 941 43.27 -20.90 18.30
N TYR A 942 43.26 -20.79 16.97
CA TYR A 942 42.90 -21.85 16.03
C TYR A 942 43.69 -21.71 14.73
N GLU A 943 44.25 -22.80 14.24
CA GLU A 943 44.94 -22.86 12.95
C GLU A 943 44.58 -24.17 12.24
N GLU A 944 44.00 -24.05 11.04
CA GLU A 944 43.67 -25.19 10.17
C GLU A 944 44.01 -24.83 8.72
N GLY A 945 45.11 -25.38 8.22
CA GLY A 945 45.60 -25.09 6.87
C GLY A 945 45.91 -23.60 6.68
N PRO A 946 45.23 -22.88 5.76
CA PRO A 946 45.44 -21.45 5.54
C PRO A 946 44.62 -20.54 6.47
N LEU A 947 43.69 -21.08 7.27
CA LEU A 947 42.79 -20.32 8.14
C LEU A 947 43.39 -20.19 9.55
N ARG A 948 43.45 -18.96 10.07
CA ARG A 948 43.89 -18.65 11.43
C ARG A 948 42.89 -17.76 12.15
N HIS A 949 42.71 -17.99 13.44
CA HIS A 949 41.98 -17.12 14.37
C HIS A 949 42.94 -16.68 15.47
N ILE A 950 43.07 -15.36 15.66
CA ILE A 950 43.88 -14.72 16.70
C ILE A 950 42.96 -13.88 17.60
N SER A 951 43.29 -13.84 18.90
CA SER A 951 42.67 -12.96 19.88
C SER A 951 43.70 -11.94 20.36
N LEU A 952 43.35 -10.65 20.27
CA LEU A 952 44.19 -9.53 20.64
C LEU A 952 44.01 -9.16 22.12
N ASP A 953 45.07 -8.67 22.75
CA ASP A 953 45.01 -8.18 24.13
C ASP A 953 44.23 -6.85 24.27
N GLY A 954 44.28 -6.01 23.22
CA GLY A 954 43.56 -4.74 23.12
C GLY A 954 42.56 -4.71 21.96
N ASP A 955 41.71 -3.69 21.93
CA ASP A 955 40.66 -3.55 20.92
C ASP A 955 41.21 -2.95 19.63
N ALA A 956 40.99 -3.63 18.50
CA ALA A 956 41.16 -3.06 17.16
C ALA A 956 39.99 -2.13 16.84
N ARG A 957 40.28 -1.06 16.09
CA ARG A 957 39.29 -0.07 15.65
C ARG A 957 39.17 -0.04 14.13
N VAL A 958 37.95 0.04 13.63
CA VAL A 958 37.66 0.16 12.19
C VAL A 958 37.01 1.51 11.93
N LEU A 959 37.65 2.33 11.10
CA LEU A 959 37.20 3.66 10.72
C LEU A 959 36.71 3.64 9.28
N LEU A 960 35.46 4.09 9.04
CA LEU A 960 34.79 4.03 7.74
C LEU A 960 34.26 5.42 7.34
N ASP A 961 34.81 5.99 6.26
CA ASP A 961 34.35 7.23 5.63
C ASP A 961 33.67 6.94 4.28
N SER A 962 32.34 6.97 4.28
CA SER A 962 31.53 6.74 3.07
C SER A 962 31.56 7.86 2.03
N LYS A 963 31.97 9.08 2.41
CA LYS A 963 32.04 10.23 1.49
C LYS A 963 33.31 10.17 0.65
N ALA A 964 34.43 9.82 1.28
CA ALA A 964 35.70 9.60 0.60
C ALA A 964 35.86 8.18 0.04
N GLY A 965 34.99 7.25 0.45
CA GLY A 965 35.11 5.82 0.12
C GLY A 965 36.27 5.13 0.86
N LYS A 966 36.86 5.79 1.86
CA LYS A 966 38.08 5.34 2.54
C LYS A 966 37.77 4.61 3.85
N ALA A 967 38.54 3.55 4.12
CA ALA A 967 38.49 2.83 5.38
C ALA A 967 39.89 2.48 5.88
N VAL A 968 40.01 2.42 7.20
CA VAL A 968 41.25 2.10 7.90
C VAL A 968 40.95 1.17 9.07
N ILE A 969 41.79 0.14 9.25
CA ILE A 969 41.78 -0.72 10.44
C ILE A 969 43.05 -0.43 11.25
N GLU A 970 42.89 0.02 12.48
CA GLU A 970 43.98 0.35 13.40
C GLU A 970 44.41 -0.87 14.23
N LYS A 971 45.72 -0.98 14.46
CA LYS A 971 46.28 -1.89 15.47
C LYS A 971 45.83 -1.43 16.87
N PRO A 972 45.72 -2.35 17.85
CA PRO A 972 45.36 -1.97 19.22
C PRO A 972 46.33 -0.91 19.77
N THR A 973 45.79 0.19 20.29
CA THR A 973 46.59 1.15 21.03
C THR A 973 46.98 0.51 22.36
N GLN A 974 48.28 0.31 22.62
CA GLN A 974 48.74 0.01 23.97
C GLN A 974 48.23 1.12 24.89
N ALA A 975 47.47 0.77 25.92
CA ALA A 975 47.12 1.72 26.96
C ALA A 975 48.44 2.31 27.49
N ALA A 976 48.62 3.62 27.28
CA ALA A 976 49.68 4.33 27.97
C ALA A 976 49.38 4.24 29.47
N ASP A 977 50.28 3.59 30.21
CA ASP A 977 50.26 3.47 31.67
C ASP A 977 50.04 4.82 32.39
#